data_AF-A0A7J4KL95-F1
#
_entry.id   AF-A0A7J4KL95-F1
#
_cell.length_a   1.000
_cell.length_b   1.000
_cell.length_c   1.000
_cell.angle_alpha   90.00
_cell.angle_beta   90.00
_cell.angle_gamma   90.00
#
_symmetry.space_group_name_H-M   'P 1'
#
loop_
_entity.id
_entity.type
_entity.pdbx_description
1 polymer ?
#
loop_
_entity_poly.entity_id
_entity_poly.type
_entity_poly.pdbx_seq_one_letter_code
_entity_poly.pdbx_strand_id
1 'polypeptide(L)'
;MVRKEYIVEEVARMMNKVENIRNIAIVAHVDHGKCVSGSARLVLCDGQVIAAKDLYERIEKRGNAVKDDEDGRVYSADGISAFSLNKEEARVEQRKITHAWKLKGGKMVRVRLRNGAQIATTPEHKYLVLEGMGFAEKEAGMLQAGDAVVCPKKTAVAPAMDIKDEVMKRLAGDSFYVYLKSETADEIAAALKEKGVSIAQLKGITGSSLSLDGLRFCFYNKRFRAADYAALCSHLGIPLSVAYGGVSEISYRGGNPLNSKNCKPMRLPSDFAGLFFAAGLLFGDGSGDKLVVGKPELGKEYAKILGELGIKPYYRNYSYRTPEVAAGSKTLMKLLEALFGYPQKGKKSRRIRVSDFLFRAPDALVAQFLRGYFDCDGTVESSRRAVSLSSASEGMLRDVQFLLLRFNCASILQGNALYVTGNSVKRFNEKVGFSLAEKDTKARELERKSTGSYVLDVVPLSTHAFGQIKGQGSMASIMGNYYEYAGGRSKPTVASIQKIAAKTGSALLSRLCEEEIAFIEVAEIGESSEEFVYDFTVESNHNFVAEGMFIHNTTMTDSLVARAGLISKELAGEQRMMDFDEQEQARGITIKAANISLAFHYNGQDYLINLIDTPGHVDFGGHVTRAMRAVDGVVLVVDSVEGIMPQTETVLRQALKEKAKPSIFINKIDRLINELQLDADAMQARLIKIITGLNKIVEQYAPEDKKAEWSIGVAKGNVAFGSAFHKWAVSIKSMNKFNIKFPDIYNHCKKGEHKILVEKSPLDEVLLEMVVDQLPNPKYAQQYRIPVIWKGDPASPEGKAMLACDPAGKFIGICFGVVNDEHAGEVAVVRLFSGTVKKSDMLFLASRLTTEKVQQCAIYMGPDRVMVDNVLAGNIVGLVGLRDVYVGETLSEGQITPFEQIKHAAEPVVTKSIEAKDSKDLSKLILALRQISKEDPTLKVEINHETGEHLISGMGELHLEIIEYKITKEKGIPIVTSPPIVVYREMISGKSEEIQGKSPNKHTKLTFTVEPIEKTVFEAMLDGKIPDGQPKGKSLVETLVESGLPREEAKAVLDIHNRNILINDTRGIQYLNEISELMIQGFEEAVDLGPLAKEKVVGVKVKITDAIIHEDPVHRGPAQIIPATKRPIYAAMLYAGVTLQEPKQKVTILCPHDYMGNVITLIQGRRGQLLDMQQEGEQSTIIVKLPVAEMFGFGNDLRSATQGRGIPYQEYAGYEPLPRDMLLKIVRQIRERKGDKPDPPTPNDFLDL
;
A
#
# COMPACT_ATOMS: atom_id res chain seq x y z
N MET A 1 16.50 6.27 -25.95
CA MET A 1 15.65 6.76 -27.06
C MET A 1 15.35 5.66 -28.09
N VAL A 2 16.36 5.02 -28.70
CA VAL A 2 16.17 4.01 -29.79
C VAL A 2 15.25 2.82 -29.46
N ARG A 3 15.20 2.35 -28.19
CA ARG A 3 14.38 1.18 -27.80
C ARG A 3 12.87 1.47 -27.72
N LYS A 4 12.47 2.72 -27.44
CA LYS A 4 11.05 3.08 -27.22
C LYS A 4 10.32 3.22 -28.56
N GLU A 5 10.96 3.85 -29.55
CA GLU A 5 10.43 3.99 -30.92
C GLU A 5 10.24 2.62 -31.61
N TYR A 6 11.16 1.68 -31.40
CA TYR A 6 11.05 0.31 -31.95
C TYR A 6 9.82 -0.43 -31.39
N ILE A 7 9.59 -0.40 -30.07
CA ILE A 7 8.44 -1.06 -29.45
C ILE A 7 7.12 -0.40 -29.91
N VAL A 8 7.12 0.92 -30.10
CA VAL A 8 5.96 1.65 -30.65
C VAL A 8 5.62 1.18 -32.06
N GLU A 9 6.61 1.04 -32.95
CA GLU A 9 6.41 0.50 -34.29
C GLU A 9 5.95 -0.96 -34.27
N GLU A 10 6.46 -1.75 -33.32
CA GLU A 10 6.09 -3.15 -33.15
C GLU A 10 4.63 -3.31 -32.69
N VAL A 11 4.21 -2.55 -31.67
CA VAL A 11 2.83 -2.53 -31.19
C VAL A 11 1.89 -2.00 -32.28
N ALA A 12 2.26 -0.91 -32.96
CA ALA A 12 1.47 -0.38 -34.08
C ALA A 12 1.31 -1.41 -35.23
N ARG A 13 2.32 -2.25 -35.48
CA ARG A 13 2.22 -3.36 -36.43
C ARG A 13 1.26 -4.46 -35.93
N MET A 14 1.32 -4.82 -34.64
CA MET A 14 0.48 -5.87 -34.04
C MET A 14 -1.00 -5.45 -33.96
N MET A 15 -1.28 -4.17 -33.72
CA MET A 15 -2.65 -3.62 -33.66
C MET A 15 -3.46 -3.85 -34.95
N ASN A 16 -2.78 -4.03 -36.09
CA ASN A 16 -3.42 -4.25 -37.39
C ASN A 16 -3.91 -5.69 -37.59
N LYS A 17 -3.59 -6.61 -36.69
CA LYS A 17 -4.01 -8.02 -36.75
C LYS A 17 -5.00 -8.36 -35.65
N VAL A 18 -6.29 -8.08 -35.88
CA VAL A 18 -7.38 -8.27 -34.92
C VAL A 18 -7.42 -9.69 -34.31
N GLU A 19 -7.05 -10.70 -35.09
CA GLU A 19 -7.07 -12.11 -34.66
C GLU A 19 -6.04 -12.42 -33.54
N ASN A 20 -5.00 -11.59 -33.44
CA ASN A 20 -3.90 -11.72 -32.50
C ASN A 20 -4.03 -10.78 -31.29
N ILE A 21 -5.16 -10.07 -31.16
CA ILE A 21 -5.43 -9.22 -30.00
C ILE A 21 -6.09 -10.05 -28.91
N ARG A 22 -5.74 -9.80 -27.65
CA ARG A 22 -6.46 -10.26 -26.45
C ARG A 22 -6.73 -9.06 -25.55
N ASN A 23 -7.98 -8.86 -25.14
CA ASN A 23 -8.33 -7.82 -24.17
C ASN A 23 -8.78 -8.53 -22.91
N ILE A 24 -8.02 -8.35 -21.84
CA ILE A 24 -8.16 -9.11 -20.60
C ILE A 24 -8.17 -8.19 -19.39
N ALA A 25 -8.85 -8.63 -18.34
CA ALA A 25 -8.72 -8.05 -17.01
C ALA A 25 -8.02 -9.05 -16.06
N ILE A 26 -7.16 -8.56 -15.18
CA ILE A 26 -6.68 -9.32 -14.02
C ILE A 26 -7.44 -8.82 -12.79
N VAL A 27 -7.90 -9.76 -11.97
CA VAL A 27 -8.62 -9.49 -10.73
C VAL A 27 -7.90 -10.22 -9.60
N ALA A 28 -7.38 -9.49 -8.62
CA ALA A 28 -6.67 -10.05 -7.45
C ALA A 28 -7.32 -9.65 -6.12
N HIS A 29 -7.13 -10.49 -5.09
CA HIS A 29 -7.46 -10.19 -3.70
C HIS A 29 -6.30 -9.40 -3.03
N VAL A 30 -6.62 -8.49 -2.12
CA VAL A 30 -5.68 -7.60 -1.42
C VAL A 30 -4.95 -8.36 -0.30
N ASP A 31 -3.61 -8.28 -0.25
CA ASP A 31 -2.76 -8.81 0.83
C ASP A 31 -2.07 -7.69 1.63
N HIS A 32 -1.84 -7.93 2.93
CA HIS A 32 -1.25 -6.96 3.86
C HIS A 32 0.30 -6.88 3.73
N GLY A 33 0.87 -5.67 3.86
CA GLY A 33 2.26 -5.33 3.48
C GLY A 33 3.41 -5.88 4.35
N LYS A 34 4.62 -5.95 3.76
CA LYS A 34 5.88 -6.46 4.36
C LYS A 34 6.58 -5.39 5.18
N CYS A 35 6.75 -5.57 6.49
CA CYS A 35 7.24 -4.51 7.38
C CYS A 35 8.20 -5.00 8.48
N VAL A 36 8.96 -4.08 9.08
CA VAL A 36 9.82 -4.29 10.25
C VAL A 36 9.20 -3.65 11.51
N SER A 37 9.59 -4.14 12.69
CA SER A 37 9.22 -3.53 13.98
C SER A 37 9.74 -2.11 14.14
N GLY A 38 9.01 -1.27 14.88
CA GLY A 38 9.43 0.11 15.16
C GLY A 38 10.73 0.19 15.97
N SER A 39 11.03 -0.86 16.74
CA SER A 39 12.25 -1.00 17.52
C SER A 39 13.47 -1.48 16.71
N ALA A 40 13.27 -1.98 15.48
CA ALA A 40 14.36 -2.43 14.62
C ALA A 40 15.26 -1.26 14.22
N ARG A 41 16.57 -1.39 14.39
CA ARG A 41 17.54 -0.33 14.07
C ARG A 41 18.11 -0.50 12.67
N LEU A 42 17.95 0.53 11.85
CA LEU A 42 18.55 0.64 10.52
C LEU A 42 19.95 1.23 10.61
N VAL A 43 20.83 0.79 9.70
CA VAL A 43 22.19 1.32 9.54
C VAL A 43 22.22 2.18 8.27
N LEU A 44 22.43 3.48 8.42
CA LEU A 44 22.45 4.45 7.33
C LEU A 44 23.87 4.67 6.80
N CYS A 45 23.97 5.15 5.55
CA CYS A 45 25.26 5.37 4.87
C CYS A 45 26.11 6.50 5.49
N ASP A 46 25.51 7.39 6.26
CA ASP A 46 26.19 8.45 7.02
C ASP A 46 26.76 7.95 8.37
N GLY A 47 26.65 6.65 8.64
CA GLY A 47 27.13 5.97 9.84
C GLY A 47 26.10 5.92 10.96
N GLN A 48 24.97 6.62 10.84
CA GLN A 48 23.95 6.65 11.88
C GLN A 48 23.24 5.30 12.02
N VAL A 49 23.01 4.89 13.27
CA VAL A 49 22.18 3.74 13.63
C VAL A 49 20.94 4.25 14.34
N ILE A 50 19.77 4.08 13.73
CA ILE A 50 18.52 4.71 14.16
C ILE A 50 17.36 3.70 14.14
N ALA A 51 16.47 3.76 15.13
CA ALA A 51 15.29 2.91 15.13
C ALA A 51 14.35 3.27 13.97
N ALA A 52 13.65 2.29 13.40
CA ALA A 52 12.70 2.49 12.31
C ALA A 52 11.67 3.57 12.66
N LYS A 53 11.12 3.54 13.88
CA LYS A 53 10.22 4.57 14.36
C LYS A 53 10.86 5.97 14.37
N ASP A 54 12.07 6.11 14.89
CA ASP A 54 12.75 7.41 15.02
C ASP A 54 13.16 7.96 13.64
N LEU A 55 13.57 7.08 12.73
CA LEU A 55 13.90 7.45 11.35
C LEU A 55 12.66 7.94 10.63
N TYR A 56 11.54 7.23 10.79
CA TYR A 56 10.25 7.66 10.28
C TYR A 56 9.87 9.04 10.82
N GLU A 57 9.93 9.27 12.14
CA GLU A 57 9.61 10.58 12.76
C GLU A 57 10.54 11.70 12.28
N ARG A 58 11.80 11.38 11.95
CA ARG A 58 12.74 12.35 11.35
C ARG A 58 12.35 12.73 9.93
N ILE A 59 11.92 11.74 9.15
CA ILE A 59 11.44 11.94 7.77
C ILE A 59 10.11 12.69 7.81
N GLU A 60 9.20 12.36 8.74
CA GLU A 60 7.94 13.08 8.98
C GLU A 60 8.13 14.58 9.22
N LYS A 61 9.20 14.99 9.93
CA LYS A 61 9.46 16.42 10.21
C LYS A 61 10.06 17.21 9.05
N ARG A 62 10.64 16.54 8.05
CA ARG A 62 11.44 17.18 6.98
C ARG A 62 10.92 16.92 5.58
N GLY A 63 10.35 15.73 5.39
CA GLY A 63 9.74 15.27 4.16
C GLY A 63 8.30 15.73 4.05
N ASN A 64 7.77 15.64 2.83
CA ASN A 64 6.38 15.98 2.58
C ASN A 64 5.52 14.77 2.91
N ALA A 65 4.36 15.00 3.56
CA ALA A 65 3.38 13.95 3.79
C ALA A 65 2.81 13.50 2.44
N VAL A 66 3.05 12.23 2.10
CA VAL A 66 2.52 11.57 0.89
C VAL A 66 1.22 10.81 1.24
N LYS A 67 1.10 10.30 2.48
CA LYS A 67 -0.10 9.63 3.02
C LYS A 67 -0.29 9.97 4.50
N ASP A 68 -1.52 10.26 4.93
CA ASP A 68 -1.91 10.38 6.35
C ASP A 68 -3.37 9.92 6.53
N ASP A 69 -3.57 8.60 6.74
CA ASP A 69 -4.90 7.99 7.00
C ASP A 69 -4.87 6.97 8.16
N GLU A 70 -6.01 6.34 8.46
CA GLU A 70 -6.16 5.40 9.59
C GLU A 70 -5.35 4.09 9.45
N ASP A 71 -4.94 3.69 8.24
CA ASP A 71 -4.24 2.44 7.96
C ASP A 71 -2.71 2.62 7.81
N GLY A 72 -2.26 3.86 7.62
CA GLY A 72 -0.86 4.20 7.76
C GLY A 72 -0.51 5.61 7.31
N ARG A 73 0.71 6.03 7.64
CA ARG A 73 1.24 7.34 7.31
C ARG A 73 2.53 7.19 6.52
N VAL A 74 2.71 7.96 5.45
CA VAL A 74 3.87 7.87 4.55
C VAL A 74 4.43 9.27 4.29
N TYR A 75 5.76 9.37 4.35
CA TYR A 75 6.46 10.61 4.04
C TYR A 75 7.55 10.36 2.99
N SER A 76 7.74 11.31 2.09
CA SER A 76 8.86 11.30 1.15
C SER A 76 10.16 11.54 1.91
N ALA A 77 11.23 10.84 1.52
CA ALA A 77 12.53 10.94 2.14
C ALA A 77 13.54 11.57 1.17
N ASP A 78 14.05 12.75 1.52
CA ASP A 78 15.08 13.44 0.75
C ASP A 78 16.43 13.45 1.50
N GLY A 79 17.49 13.05 0.80
CA GLY A 79 18.87 13.14 1.30
C GLY A 79 19.27 12.08 2.34
N ILE A 80 18.54 10.97 2.44
CA ILE A 80 18.87 9.84 3.32
C ILE A 80 19.19 8.61 2.47
N SER A 81 20.31 7.94 2.76
CA SER A 81 20.74 6.72 2.06
C SER A 81 20.96 5.57 3.05
N ALA A 82 20.61 4.36 2.62
CA ALA A 82 20.79 3.11 3.35
C ALA A 82 21.72 2.14 2.59
N PHE A 83 22.35 1.24 3.32
CA PHE A 83 23.12 0.14 2.74
C PHE A 83 22.17 -0.91 2.16
N SER A 84 22.43 -1.32 0.93
CA SER A 84 21.61 -2.27 0.19
C SER A 84 22.47 -3.29 -0.54
N LEU A 85 22.06 -4.56 -0.56
CA LEU A 85 22.75 -5.64 -1.26
C LEU A 85 22.34 -5.66 -2.74
N ASN A 86 23.32 -5.54 -3.63
CA ASN A 86 23.16 -5.95 -5.02
C ASN A 86 23.29 -7.48 -5.09
N LYS A 87 22.18 -8.17 -5.39
CA LYS A 87 22.10 -9.64 -5.38
C LYS A 87 22.94 -10.29 -6.48
N GLU A 88 23.18 -9.59 -7.59
CA GLU A 88 23.92 -10.11 -8.74
C GLU A 88 25.43 -10.08 -8.49
N GLU A 89 25.90 -8.98 -7.93
CA GLU A 89 27.32 -8.78 -7.62
C GLU A 89 27.70 -9.32 -6.23
N ALA A 90 26.73 -9.63 -5.38
CA ALA A 90 26.93 -9.97 -3.96
C ALA A 90 27.70 -8.88 -3.19
N ARG A 91 27.47 -7.61 -3.55
CA ARG A 91 28.15 -6.42 -3.01
C ARG A 91 27.19 -5.47 -2.32
N VAL A 92 27.71 -4.76 -1.32
CA VAL A 92 26.93 -3.78 -0.57
C VAL A 92 27.09 -2.40 -1.19
N GLU A 93 25.99 -1.85 -1.67
CA GLU A 93 25.92 -0.53 -2.31
C GLU A 93 25.20 0.49 -1.42
N GLN A 94 25.41 1.77 -1.72
CA GLN A 94 24.68 2.86 -1.08
C GLN A 94 23.52 3.30 -1.97
N ARG A 95 22.29 3.22 -1.46
CA ARG A 95 21.07 3.58 -2.20
C ARG A 95 20.20 4.53 -1.39
N LYS A 96 19.46 5.41 -2.07
CA LYS A 96 18.60 6.40 -1.41
C LYS A 96 17.33 5.74 -0.88
N ILE A 97 16.89 6.17 0.30
CA ILE A 97 15.54 5.92 0.77
C ILE A 97 14.64 6.95 0.10
N THR A 98 13.59 6.53 -0.59
CA THR A 98 12.65 7.43 -1.28
C THR A 98 11.40 7.68 -0.43
N HIS A 99 10.94 6.68 0.31
CA HIS A 99 9.71 6.76 1.11
C HIS A 99 9.89 6.03 2.45
N ALA A 100 9.28 6.58 3.49
CA ALA A 100 9.17 5.95 4.80
C ALA A 100 7.70 5.71 5.15
N TRP A 101 7.40 4.48 5.54
CA TRP A 101 6.06 3.98 5.79
C TRP A 101 5.89 3.68 7.28
N LYS A 102 4.78 4.10 7.85
CA LYS A 102 4.29 3.68 9.17
C LYS A 102 2.91 3.08 8.97
N LEU A 103 2.81 1.77 9.09
CA LEU A 103 1.61 0.99 8.84
C LEU A 103 1.09 0.40 10.16
N LYS A 104 -0.19 0.06 10.22
CA LYS A 104 -0.77 -0.61 11.39
C LYS A 104 -0.16 -2.00 11.55
N GLY A 105 0.34 -2.29 12.75
CA GLY A 105 1.04 -3.53 13.06
C GLY A 105 0.12 -4.68 13.45
N GLY A 106 0.71 -5.86 13.62
CA GLY A 106 0.00 -7.10 13.95
C GLY A 106 0.95 -8.15 14.54
N LYS A 107 0.75 -9.42 14.18
CA LYS A 107 1.68 -10.50 14.52
C LYS A 107 3.04 -10.23 13.87
N MET A 108 4.11 -10.48 14.61
CA MET A 108 5.50 -10.32 14.20
C MET A 108 6.26 -11.61 14.47
N VAL A 109 7.14 -11.99 13.55
CA VAL A 109 8.10 -13.09 13.72
C VAL A 109 9.44 -12.49 14.11
N ARG A 110 9.95 -12.93 15.26
CA ARG A 110 11.25 -12.56 15.80
C ARG A 110 12.27 -13.59 15.39
N VAL A 111 13.23 -13.19 14.57
CA VAL A 111 14.31 -14.05 14.07
C VAL A 111 15.59 -13.71 14.83
N ARG A 112 16.23 -14.71 15.44
CA ARG A 112 17.53 -14.58 16.09
C ARG A 112 18.55 -15.48 15.40
N LEU A 113 19.69 -14.91 15.00
CA LEU A 113 20.79 -15.61 14.33
C LEU A 113 21.86 -16.08 15.33
N ARG A 114 22.70 -17.04 14.91
CA ARG A 114 23.78 -17.61 15.75
C ARG A 114 24.86 -16.61 16.16
N ASN A 115 25.04 -15.52 15.42
CA ASN A 115 25.94 -14.42 15.80
C ASN A 115 25.32 -13.46 16.85
N GLY A 116 24.08 -13.72 17.29
CA GLY A 116 23.35 -12.91 18.26
C GLY A 116 22.53 -11.77 17.66
N ALA A 117 22.59 -11.54 16.33
CA ALA A 117 21.73 -10.57 15.66
C ALA A 117 20.26 -11.00 15.75
N GLN A 118 19.36 -10.02 15.94
CA GLN A 118 17.94 -10.31 16.13
C GLN A 118 17.08 -9.16 15.60
N ILE A 119 16.03 -9.50 14.87
CA ILE A 119 15.05 -8.54 14.34
C ILE A 119 13.64 -9.14 14.43
N ALA A 120 12.62 -8.29 14.55
CA ALA A 120 11.22 -8.68 14.43
C ALA A 120 10.61 -8.06 13.18
N THR A 121 9.97 -8.89 12.36
CA THR A 121 9.37 -8.55 11.05
C THR A 121 7.98 -9.16 10.92
N THR A 122 7.16 -8.72 9.96
CA THR A 122 5.85 -9.36 9.70
C THR A 122 6.05 -10.79 9.16
N PRO A 123 5.10 -11.74 9.35
CA PRO A 123 5.25 -13.13 8.90
C PRO A 123 5.59 -13.27 7.40
N GLU A 124 4.95 -12.43 6.58
CA GLU A 124 5.10 -12.34 5.12
C GLU A 124 6.45 -11.71 4.69
N HIS A 125 7.26 -11.23 5.64
CA HIS A 125 8.49 -10.51 5.38
C HIS A 125 9.60 -11.47 4.90
N LYS A 126 10.30 -11.16 3.81
CA LYS A 126 11.29 -12.09 3.24
C LYS A 126 12.71 -11.83 3.74
N TYR A 127 13.40 -12.91 4.08
CA TYR A 127 14.84 -12.95 4.33
C TYR A 127 15.56 -13.55 3.13
N LEU A 128 16.72 -13.00 2.78
CA LEU A 128 17.65 -13.63 1.85
C LEU A 128 18.39 -14.76 2.56
N VAL A 129 18.26 -15.99 2.05
CA VAL A 129 18.92 -17.18 2.57
C VAL A 129 19.81 -17.82 1.50
N LEU A 130 20.86 -18.52 1.91
CA LEU A 130 21.69 -19.31 1.01
C LEU A 130 21.04 -20.68 0.77
N GLU A 131 20.72 -20.97 -0.49
CA GLU A 131 20.15 -22.25 -0.90
C GLU A 131 20.86 -22.76 -2.17
N GLY A 132 21.47 -23.94 -2.10
CA GLY A 132 22.38 -24.42 -3.15
C GLY A 132 23.60 -23.49 -3.30
N MET A 133 23.93 -23.06 -4.52
CA MET A 133 25.03 -22.12 -4.81
C MET A 133 24.55 -20.66 -5.03
N GLY A 134 23.32 -20.29 -4.63
CA GLY A 134 22.80 -18.94 -4.84
C GLY A 134 21.88 -18.45 -3.73
N PHE A 135 21.44 -17.19 -3.83
CA PHE A 135 20.51 -16.58 -2.88
C PHE A 135 19.07 -16.98 -3.20
N ALA A 136 18.29 -17.33 -2.19
CA ALA A 136 16.86 -17.56 -2.24
C ALA A 136 16.15 -16.64 -1.24
N GLU A 137 14.86 -16.40 -1.43
CA GLU A 137 14.05 -15.59 -0.52
C GLU A 137 13.12 -16.51 0.26
N LYS A 138 13.14 -16.41 1.59
CA LYS A 138 12.30 -17.20 2.48
C LYS A 138 11.56 -16.29 3.45
N GLU A 139 10.25 -16.47 3.58
CA GLU A 139 9.43 -15.65 4.48
C GLU A 139 9.77 -15.89 5.95
N ALA A 140 9.53 -14.89 6.78
CA ALA A 140 9.84 -14.89 8.20
C ALA A 140 9.12 -16.05 8.90
N GLY A 141 7.84 -16.27 8.57
CA GLY A 141 7.04 -17.38 9.10
C GLY A 141 7.55 -18.77 8.68
N MET A 142 8.32 -18.85 7.61
CA MET A 142 8.84 -20.10 7.04
C MET A 142 10.29 -20.39 7.43
N LEU A 143 11.00 -19.43 8.03
CA LEU A 143 12.34 -19.66 8.51
C LEU A 143 12.34 -20.80 9.55
N GLN A 144 13.43 -21.55 9.58
CA GLN A 144 13.67 -22.62 10.54
C GLN A 144 15.06 -22.46 11.13
N ALA A 145 15.26 -22.98 12.35
CA ALA A 145 16.57 -23.04 12.97
C ALA A 145 17.54 -23.83 12.07
N GLY A 146 18.67 -23.21 11.70
CA GLY A 146 19.64 -23.76 10.76
C GLY A 146 19.64 -23.11 9.37
N ASP A 147 18.59 -22.38 8.97
CA ASP A 147 18.58 -21.63 7.70
C ASP A 147 19.66 -20.55 7.69
N ALA A 148 20.45 -20.46 6.62
CA ALA A 148 21.59 -19.55 6.53
C ALA A 148 21.19 -18.20 5.92
N VAL A 149 20.91 -17.21 6.76
CA VAL A 149 20.52 -15.84 6.36
C VAL A 149 21.75 -15.04 5.90
N VAL A 150 21.60 -14.31 4.80
CA VAL A 150 22.62 -13.41 4.25
C VAL A 150 22.69 -12.14 5.09
N CYS A 151 23.87 -11.86 5.63
CA CYS A 151 24.13 -10.72 6.50
C CYS A 151 25.32 -9.90 5.98
N PRO A 152 25.37 -8.57 6.19
CA PRO A 152 26.56 -7.78 5.90
C PRO A 152 27.73 -8.14 6.81
N LYS A 153 28.94 -8.25 6.25
CA LYS A 153 30.22 -8.25 6.99
C LYS A 153 30.84 -6.86 7.09
N LYS A 154 30.45 -5.96 6.18
CA LYS A 154 31.03 -4.64 6.05
C LYS A 154 29.96 -3.59 5.75
N THR A 155 30.05 -2.45 6.43
CA THR A 155 29.21 -1.26 6.22
C THR A 155 30.11 -0.04 6.05
N ALA A 156 30.48 0.26 4.80
CA ALA A 156 31.43 1.33 4.49
C ALA A 156 30.77 2.72 4.55
N VAL A 157 31.05 3.48 5.61
CA VAL A 157 30.45 4.81 5.85
C VAL A 157 31.03 5.86 4.87
N ALA A 158 30.16 6.63 4.22
CA ALA A 158 30.52 7.74 3.29
C ALA A 158 31.05 8.98 4.07
N PRO A 159 31.62 10.03 3.42
CA PRO A 159 32.65 10.89 4.01
C PRO A 159 32.28 11.42 5.39
N ALA A 160 33.13 11.06 6.35
CA ALA A 160 32.90 11.23 7.76
C ALA A 160 32.72 12.71 8.14
N MET A 161 31.85 12.92 9.12
CA MET A 161 31.63 14.19 9.81
C MET A 161 32.94 14.95 10.09
N ASP A 162 32.94 16.25 9.81
CA ASP A 162 33.98 17.14 10.34
C ASP A 162 33.82 17.24 11.86
N ILE A 163 34.75 16.60 12.57
CA ILE A 163 34.70 16.49 14.02
C ILE A 163 34.81 17.85 14.69
N LYS A 164 35.61 18.76 14.15
CA LYS A 164 35.80 20.09 14.75
C LYS A 164 34.50 20.87 14.70
N ASP A 165 33.81 20.79 13.55
CA ASP A 165 32.49 21.37 13.36
C ASP A 165 31.45 20.78 14.32
N GLU A 166 31.34 19.45 14.41
CA GLU A 166 30.39 18.80 15.31
C GLU A 166 30.69 19.07 16.78
N VAL A 167 31.97 19.05 17.20
CA VAL A 167 32.35 19.37 18.57
C VAL A 167 31.90 20.78 18.93
N MET A 168 32.10 21.76 18.05
CA MET A 168 31.61 23.12 18.27
C MET A 168 30.09 23.19 18.39
N LYS A 169 29.35 22.44 17.56
CA LYS A 169 27.87 22.34 17.66
C LYS A 169 27.42 21.74 19.00
N ARG A 170 28.08 20.68 19.47
CA ARG A 170 27.79 20.03 20.76
C ARG A 170 28.10 20.95 21.93
N LEU A 171 29.22 21.69 21.87
CA LEU A 171 29.56 22.68 22.88
C LEU A 171 28.54 23.83 22.93
N ALA A 172 28.05 24.28 21.77
CA ALA A 172 27.05 25.34 21.67
C ALA A 172 25.68 24.94 22.27
N GLY A 173 25.34 23.65 22.28
CA GLY A 173 24.10 23.15 22.90
C GLY A 173 24.12 23.12 24.43
N ASP A 174 25.26 23.38 25.06
CA ASP A 174 25.46 23.22 26.51
C ASP A 174 26.03 24.50 27.15
N SER A 175 26.15 24.51 28.49
CA SER A 175 26.68 25.66 29.26
C SER A 175 28.22 25.82 29.18
N PHE A 176 28.80 25.64 27.99
CA PHE A 176 30.22 25.81 27.73
C PHE A 176 30.58 27.25 27.38
N TYR A 177 31.77 27.64 27.82
CA TYR A 177 32.46 28.86 27.43
C TYR A 177 33.72 28.50 26.65
N VAL A 178 33.96 29.23 25.57
CA VAL A 178 35.16 29.14 24.73
C VAL A 178 36.05 30.36 25.00
N TYR A 179 37.35 30.13 25.08
CA TYR A 179 38.38 31.16 25.19
C TYR A 179 39.06 31.26 23.84
N LEU A 180 39.09 32.45 23.25
CA LEU A 180 39.65 32.66 21.93
C LEU A 180 41.14 33.03 22.03
N LYS A 181 41.90 32.64 21.01
CA LYS A 181 43.24 33.18 20.77
C LYS A 181 43.11 34.69 20.50
N SER A 182 44.17 35.43 20.84
CA SER A 182 44.16 36.89 20.72
C SER A 182 43.89 37.33 19.29
N GLU A 183 44.57 36.71 18.34
CA GLU A 183 44.50 37.02 16.92
C GLU A 183 43.06 36.82 16.40
N THR A 184 42.44 35.68 16.73
CA THR A 184 41.07 35.37 16.31
C THR A 184 40.03 36.31 16.93
N ALA A 185 40.20 36.68 18.20
CA ALA A 185 39.27 37.61 18.85
C ALA A 185 39.31 39.00 18.19
N ASP A 186 40.52 39.45 17.82
CA ASP A 186 40.74 40.75 17.18
C ASP A 186 40.22 40.74 15.73
N GLU A 187 40.41 39.65 14.98
CA GLU A 187 39.84 39.45 13.63
C GLU A 187 38.31 39.51 13.62
N ILE A 188 37.65 38.83 14.57
CA ILE A 188 36.19 38.84 14.69
C ILE A 188 35.68 40.23 15.05
N ALA A 189 36.37 40.94 15.96
CA ALA A 189 36.03 42.31 16.31
C ALA A 189 36.17 43.27 15.11
N ALA A 190 37.22 43.10 14.30
CA ALA A 190 37.45 43.88 13.08
C ALA A 190 36.36 43.61 12.03
N ALA A 191 36.03 42.33 11.77
CA ALA A 191 35.00 41.94 10.81
C ALA A 191 33.60 42.46 11.17
N LEU A 192 33.26 42.47 12.48
CA LEU A 192 32.01 43.05 12.96
C LEU A 192 31.95 44.57 12.79
N LYS A 193 33.09 45.26 12.99
CA LYS A 193 33.21 46.70 12.79
C LYS A 193 33.07 47.07 11.31
N GLU A 194 33.67 46.30 10.41
CA GLU A 194 33.58 46.48 8.96
C GLU A 194 32.13 46.31 8.45
N LYS A 195 31.38 45.35 9.00
CA LYS A 195 29.95 45.16 8.73
C LYS A 195 29.03 46.17 9.45
N GLY A 196 29.58 47.14 10.17
CA GLY A 196 28.81 48.18 10.87
C GLY A 196 27.93 47.68 12.03
N VAL A 197 28.25 46.51 12.61
CA VAL A 197 27.41 45.87 13.64
C VAL A 197 27.65 46.53 15.00
N SER A 198 26.63 47.18 15.55
CA SER A 198 26.65 47.72 16.91
C SER A 198 26.47 46.64 17.98
N ILE A 199 26.86 46.96 19.22
CA ILE A 199 26.74 46.04 20.38
C ILE A 199 25.27 45.69 20.69
N ALA A 200 24.33 46.60 20.39
CA ALA A 200 22.91 46.32 20.51
C ALA A 200 22.44 45.29 19.46
N GLN A 201 22.94 45.39 18.23
CA GLN A 201 22.66 44.44 17.15
C GLN A 201 23.32 43.07 17.41
N LEU A 202 24.50 43.03 18.05
CA LEU A 202 25.15 41.77 18.46
C LEU A 202 24.27 40.91 19.37
N LYS A 203 23.48 41.53 20.26
CA LYS A 203 22.55 40.80 21.13
C LYS A 203 21.43 40.15 20.33
N GLY A 204 20.94 40.82 19.28
CA GLY A 204 19.96 40.25 18.35
C GLY A 204 20.53 39.11 17.51
N ILE A 205 21.77 39.26 17.01
CA ILE A 205 22.46 38.24 16.20
C ILE A 205 22.74 36.96 17.00
N THR A 206 23.15 37.09 18.25
CA THR A 206 23.52 35.95 19.09
C THR A 206 22.35 35.32 19.83
N GLY A 207 21.23 36.04 19.98
CA GLY A 207 20.13 35.63 20.86
C GLY A 207 20.54 35.54 22.34
N SER A 208 21.66 36.16 22.73
CA SER A 208 22.26 35.96 24.04
C SER A 208 21.43 36.56 25.17
N SER A 209 21.30 35.82 26.27
CA SER A 209 20.68 36.31 27.52
C SER A 209 21.58 37.25 28.33
N LEU A 210 22.80 37.55 27.85
CA LEU A 210 23.71 38.50 28.49
C LEU A 210 23.21 39.96 28.38
N SER A 211 23.63 40.80 29.34
CA SER A 211 23.47 42.25 29.22
C SER A 211 24.41 42.81 28.13
N LEU A 212 24.16 44.03 27.66
CA LEU A 212 25.02 44.69 26.67
C LEU A 212 26.46 44.84 27.18
N ASP A 213 26.63 45.14 28.47
CA ASP A 213 27.94 45.15 29.11
C ASP A 213 28.53 43.74 29.22
N GLY A 214 27.71 42.72 29.47
CA GLY A 214 28.13 41.32 29.44
C GLY A 214 28.72 40.90 28.09
N LEU A 215 28.12 41.34 26.98
CA LEU A 215 28.65 41.10 25.63
C LEU A 215 29.95 41.89 25.37
N ARG A 216 30.07 43.13 25.86
CA ARG A 216 31.34 43.88 25.83
C ARG A 216 32.45 43.13 26.58
N PHE A 217 32.13 42.61 27.75
CA PHE A 217 33.06 41.82 28.54
C PHE A 217 33.49 40.52 27.85
N CYS A 218 32.70 39.96 26.93
CA CYS A 218 33.11 38.80 26.14
C CYS A 218 34.29 39.11 25.22
N PHE A 219 34.26 40.25 24.52
CA PHE A 219 35.37 40.70 23.69
C PHE A 219 36.59 41.08 24.52
N TYR A 220 36.39 41.83 25.61
CA TYR A 220 37.49 42.24 26.50
C TYR A 220 38.22 41.04 27.12
N ASN A 221 37.47 40.06 27.62
CA ASN A 221 38.03 38.85 28.24
C ASN A 221 38.33 37.74 27.23
N LYS A 222 38.10 37.97 25.93
CA LYS A 222 38.25 36.99 24.83
C LYS A 222 37.54 35.66 25.15
N ARG A 223 36.40 35.75 25.84
CA ARG A 223 35.67 34.60 26.40
C ARG A 223 34.20 34.71 26.08
N PHE A 224 33.70 33.76 25.32
CA PHE A 224 32.33 33.72 24.82
C PHE A 224 31.61 32.48 25.33
N ARG A 225 30.28 32.53 25.44
CA ARG A 225 29.50 31.29 25.48
C ARG A 225 29.68 30.59 24.13
N ALA A 226 29.80 29.26 24.13
CA ALA A 226 29.97 28.50 22.90
C ALA A 226 28.82 28.75 21.91
N ALA A 227 27.58 28.89 22.41
CA ALA A 227 26.40 29.27 21.62
C ALA A 227 26.56 30.64 20.96
N ASP A 228 26.92 31.66 21.75
CA ASP A 228 27.11 33.03 21.27
C ASP A 228 28.23 33.09 20.22
N TYR A 229 29.34 32.37 20.44
CA TYR A 229 30.45 32.28 19.50
C TYR A 229 30.05 31.60 18.19
N ALA A 230 29.35 30.47 18.24
CA ALA A 230 28.88 29.77 17.05
C ALA A 230 27.89 30.63 16.23
N ALA A 231 27.00 31.36 16.90
CA ALA A 231 26.08 32.30 16.25
C ALA A 231 26.83 33.45 15.55
N LEU A 232 27.87 34.00 16.19
CA LEU A 232 28.74 35.02 15.57
C LEU A 232 29.46 34.49 14.33
N CYS A 233 30.06 33.30 14.42
CA CYS A 233 30.72 32.67 13.27
C CYS A 233 29.73 32.43 12.12
N SER A 234 28.52 31.95 12.42
CA SER A 234 27.46 31.77 11.41
C SER A 234 27.08 33.10 10.72
N HIS A 235 26.95 34.19 11.48
CA HIS A 235 26.65 35.52 10.92
C HIS A 235 27.79 36.09 10.06
N LEU A 236 29.03 35.77 10.42
CA LEU A 236 30.22 36.17 9.66
C LEU A 236 30.53 35.25 8.48
N GLY A 237 29.81 34.14 8.32
CA GLY A 237 30.08 33.13 7.27
C GLY A 237 31.34 32.30 7.52
N ILE A 238 31.80 32.22 8.78
CA ILE A 238 32.97 31.45 9.19
C ILE A 238 32.53 30.01 9.53
N PRO A 239 33.03 28.96 8.84
CA PRO A 239 32.72 27.57 9.20
C PRO A 239 33.17 27.23 10.63
N LEU A 240 32.39 26.44 11.37
CA LEU A 240 32.73 26.14 12.77
C LEU A 240 34.01 25.31 12.91
N SER A 241 34.39 24.54 11.88
CA SER A 241 35.68 23.84 11.84
C SER A 241 36.88 24.79 11.83
N VAL A 242 36.75 25.96 11.17
CA VAL A 242 37.74 27.04 11.23
C VAL A 242 37.68 27.75 12.59
N ALA A 243 36.47 28.01 13.08
CA ALA A 243 36.26 28.64 14.40
C ALA A 243 36.89 27.82 15.54
N TYR A 244 36.82 26.48 15.48
CA TYR A 244 37.50 25.59 16.42
C TYR A 244 39.00 25.88 16.54
N GLY A 245 39.68 26.18 15.42
CA GLY A 245 41.11 26.50 15.40
C GLY A 245 41.47 27.80 16.14
N GLY A 246 40.50 28.70 16.29
CA GLY A 246 40.60 29.95 17.02
C GLY A 246 40.36 29.84 18.52
N VAL A 247 39.89 28.68 19.01
CA VAL A 247 39.65 28.43 20.44
C VAL A 247 40.92 27.87 21.08
N SER A 248 41.37 28.48 22.18
CA SER A 248 42.51 28.03 22.98
C SER A 248 42.10 27.06 24.08
N GLU A 249 41.02 27.38 24.80
CA GLU A 249 40.52 26.61 25.94
C GLU A 249 38.99 26.61 26.00
N ILE A 250 38.42 25.66 26.73
CA ILE A 250 37.00 25.59 27.05
C ILE A 250 36.79 25.44 28.56
N SER A 251 35.67 25.94 29.07
CA SER A 251 35.26 25.70 30.46
C SER A 251 33.74 25.52 30.57
N TYR A 252 33.28 24.57 31.39
CA TYR A 252 31.86 24.38 31.65
C TYR A 252 31.40 25.20 32.87
N ARG A 253 30.30 25.96 32.77
CA ARG A 253 29.81 26.82 33.87
C ARG A 253 28.30 26.67 34.16
N GLY A 254 27.82 25.43 34.27
CA GLY A 254 26.45 25.12 34.73
C GLY A 254 26.34 24.71 36.21
N GLY A 255 25.38 25.29 36.94
CA GLY A 255 24.95 24.88 38.30
C GLY A 255 25.35 25.81 39.46
N ASN A 256 25.06 25.37 40.70
CA ASN A 256 25.24 26.12 41.97
C ASN A 256 26.70 26.63 42.15
N PRO A 257 26.92 27.94 42.42
CA PRO A 257 28.25 28.57 42.51
C PRO A 257 29.25 27.92 43.49
N LEU A 258 28.74 27.21 44.50
CA LEU A 258 29.53 26.49 45.50
C LEU A 258 30.38 25.33 44.92
N ASN A 259 30.05 24.84 43.71
CA ASN A 259 30.77 23.77 43.00
C ASN A 259 31.79 24.28 41.94
N SER A 260 32.12 25.57 41.94
CA SER A 260 32.94 26.25 40.92
C SER A 260 34.42 25.85 40.88
N LYS A 261 34.97 25.24 41.93
CA LYS A 261 36.41 24.88 42.03
C LYS A 261 36.88 23.82 41.00
N ASN A 262 35.97 23.00 40.47
CA ASN A 262 36.28 21.90 39.54
C ASN A 262 35.96 22.20 38.05
N CYS A 263 35.52 23.43 37.74
CA CYS A 263 35.19 23.90 36.39
C CYS A 263 36.37 24.61 35.70
N LYS A 264 37.59 24.11 35.90
CA LYS A 264 38.80 24.74 35.34
C LYS A 264 38.79 24.69 33.80
N PRO A 265 39.39 25.69 33.13
CA PRO A 265 39.63 25.63 31.70
C PRO A 265 40.44 24.40 31.32
N MET A 266 40.15 23.87 30.14
CA MET A 266 40.83 22.72 29.53
C MET A 266 41.13 23.08 28.07
N ARG A 267 42.29 22.66 27.56
CA ARG A 267 42.64 22.85 26.16
C ARG A 267 41.79 21.95 25.28
N LEU A 268 41.40 22.45 24.12
CA LEU A 268 40.78 21.63 23.10
C LEU A 268 41.85 20.80 22.37
N PRO A 269 41.61 19.51 22.11
CA PRO A 269 42.58 18.66 21.43
C PRO A 269 42.77 19.11 19.98
N SER A 270 44.03 19.16 19.52
CA SER A 270 44.35 19.34 18.10
C SER A 270 44.16 18.04 17.31
N ASP A 271 44.40 16.90 17.95
CA ASP A 271 44.11 15.53 17.50
C ASP A 271 43.19 14.83 18.50
N PHE A 272 42.13 14.19 18.01
CA PHE A 272 41.10 13.56 18.81
C PHE A 272 41.41 12.11 19.17
N ALA A 273 42.47 11.50 18.62
CA ALA A 273 42.83 10.10 18.88
C ALA A 273 42.94 9.78 20.37
N GLY A 274 43.68 10.61 21.12
CA GLY A 274 43.84 10.46 22.57
C GLY A 274 42.51 10.59 23.33
N LEU A 275 41.65 11.54 22.94
CA LEU A 275 40.35 11.72 23.58
C LEU A 275 39.43 10.52 23.37
N PHE A 276 39.38 9.96 22.15
CA PHE A 276 38.59 8.77 21.84
C PHE A 276 39.11 7.53 22.59
N PHE A 277 40.44 7.34 22.62
CA PHE A 277 41.07 6.27 23.38
C PHE A 277 40.76 6.37 24.88
N ALA A 278 40.90 7.56 25.46
CA ALA A 278 40.55 7.83 26.85
C ALA A 278 39.06 7.59 27.13
N ALA A 279 38.16 7.98 26.23
CA ALA A 279 36.74 7.67 26.35
C ALA A 279 36.51 6.16 26.38
N GLY A 280 37.16 5.39 25.48
CA GLY A 280 37.09 3.93 25.47
C GLY A 280 37.52 3.29 26.79
N LEU A 281 38.66 3.73 27.36
CA LEU A 281 39.13 3.27 28.67
C LEU A 281 38.11 3.51 29.78
N LEU A 282 37.52 4.71 29.81
CA LEU A 282 36.53 5.08 30.83
C LEU A 282 35.22 4.29 30.67
N PHE A 283 34.82 3.97 29.43
CA PHE A 283 33.65 3.11 29.18
C PHE A 283 33.87 1.69 29.69
N GLY A 284 35.08 1.14 29.58
CA GLY A 284 35.43 -0.16 30.16
C GLY A 284 35.42 -0.13 31.68
N ASP A 285 36.10 0.85 32.27
CA ASP A 285 36.22 0.92 33.72
C ASP A 285 34.88 1.25 34.42
N GLY A 286 34.06 2.09 33.80
CA GLY A 286 32.73 2.49 34.30
C GLY A 286 32.74 3.47 35.49
N SER A 287 33.90 3.96 35.94
CA SER A 287 34.03 4.79 37.16
C SER A 287 33.96 6.31 36.93
N GLY A 288 33.28 6.76 35.86
CA GLY A 288 33.14 8.18 35.54
C GLY A 288 34.43 8.78 34.97
N ASP A 289 35.02 9.77 35.64
CA ASP A 289 36.28 10.41 35.23
C ASP A 289 37.52 9.80 35.89
N LYS A 290 37.36 8.59 36.44
CA LYS A 290 38.38 7.84 37.15
C LYS A 290 38.63 6.55 36.39
N LEU A 291 39.89 6.17 36.35
CA LEU A 291 40.35 4.88 35.84
C LEU A 291 40.95 4.10 37.01
N VAL A 292 40.37 2.95 37.34
CA VAL A 292 40.93 2.01 38.31
C VAL A 292 42.10 1.29 37.62
N VAL A 293 43.31 1.56 38.08
CA VAL A 293 44.54 1.18 37.39
C VAL A 293 44.93 -0.25 37.76
N GLY A 294 44.22 -1.23 37.19
CA GLY A 294 44.63 -2.64 37.27
C GLY A 294 45.96 -2.91 36.53
N LYS A 295 46.24 -2.14 35.47
CA LYS A 295 47.49 -2.16 34.69
C LYS A 295 48.12 -0.76 34.68
N PRO A 296 49.30 -0.56 35.30
CA PRO A 296 49.94 0.76 35.43
C PRO A 296 50.17 1.52 34.13
N GLU A 297 50.38 0.80 33.03
CA GLU A 297 50.60 1.35 31.68
C GLU A 297 49.40 2.17 31.19
N LEU A 298 48.17 1.67 31.37
CA LEU A 298 46.95 2.38 30.99
C LEU A 298 46.74 3.64 31.82
N GLY A 299 47.08 3.58 33.12
CA GLY A 299 47.02 4.74 34.02
C GLY A 299 47.99 5.85 33.59
N LYS A 300 49.19 5.49 33.13
CA LYS A 300 50.18 6.44 32.59
C LYS A 300 49.70 7.07 31.28
N GLU A 301 49.15 6.27 30.36
CA GLU A 301 48.66 6.80 29.08
C GLU A 301 47.46 7.73 29.28
N TYR A 302 46.51 7.35 30.15
CA TYR A 302 45.40 8.22 30.53
C TYR A 302 45.88 9.53 31.15
N ALA A 303 46.87 9.47 32.06
CA ALA A 303 47.46 10.66 32.67
C ALA A 303 48.18 11.57 31.65
N LYS A 304 48.83 10.99 30.63
CA LYS A 304 49.47 11.72 29.54
C LYS A 304 48.43 12.49 28.71
N ILE A 305 47.35 11.82 28.31
CA ILE A 305 46.24 12.43 27.56
C ILE A 305 45.61 13.59 28.37
N LEU A 306 45.42 13.40 29.68
CA LEU A 306 44.96 14.49 30.55
C LEU A 306 45.93 15.68 30.54
N GLY A 307 47.24 15.42 30.56
CA GLY A 307 48.27 16.45 30.47
C GLY A 307 48.21 17.25 29.16
N GLU A 308 47.99 16.58 28.03
CA GLU A 308 47.81 17.23 26.71
C GLU A 308 46.59 18.15 26.68
N LEU A 309 45.51 17.76 27.38
CA LEU A 309 44.31 18.58 27.58
C LEU A 309 44.51 19.70 28.63
N GLY A 310 45.70 19.81 29.24
CA GLY A 310 45.99 20.79 30.30
C GLY A 310 45.38 20.45 31.65
N ILE A 311 44.95 19.20 31.86
CA ILE A 311 44.39 18.70 33.12
C ILE A 311 45.48 18.01 33.92
N LYS A 312 45.64 18.43 35.19
CA LYS A 312 46.56 17.76 36.10
C LYS A 312 45.90 16.49 36.68
N PRO A 313 46.43 15.28 36.40
CA PRO A 313 45.87 14.04 36.93
C PRO A 313 46.09 13.91 38.43
N TYR A 314 45.12 13.31 39.13
CA TYR A 314 45.21 12.96 40.54
C TYR A 314 45.43 11.46 40.69
N TYR A 315 46.55 11.09 41.31
CA TYR A 315 46.87 9.71 41.67
C TYR A 315 46.37 9.43 43.08
N ARG A 316 45.56 8.38 43.24
CA ARG A 316 45.12 7.90 44.55
C ARG A 316 45.64 6.49 44.76
N ASN A 317 46.59 6.38 45.67
CA ASN A 317 47.14 5.10 46.11
C ASN A 317 46.44 4.69 47.40
N TYR A 318 46.05 3.42 47.49
CA TYR A 318 45.44 2.84 48.69
C TYR A 318 46.23 1.61 49.11
N SER A 319 46.28 1.33 50.41
CA SER A 319 46.95 0.13 50.93
C SER A 319 46.12 -1.16 50.74
N TYR A 320 44.81 -1.04 50.55
CA TYR A 320 43.86 -2.16 50.54
C TYR A 320 43.03 -2.28 49.25
N ARG A 321 43.26 -1.44 48.24
CA ARG A 321 42.57 -1.51 46.93
C ARG A 321 43.46 -1.01 45.79
N THR A 322 43.09 -1.37 44.57
CA THR A 322 43.81 -0.99 43.35
C THR A 322 43.96 0.54 43.23
N PRO A 323 45.14 1.06 42.87
CA PRO A 323 45.35 2.49 42.64
C PRO A 323 44.41 3.06 41.56
N GLU A 324 44.11 4.35 41.65
CA GLU A 324 43.21 5.05 40.73
C GLU A 324 43.87 6.31 40.17
N VAL A 325 43.62 6.61 38.89
CA VAL A 325 43.97 7.89 38.25
C VAL A 325 42.68 8.64 37.91
N ALA A 326 42.54 9.85 38.41
CA ALA A 326 41.34 10.66 38.22
C ALA A 326 41.66 12.00 37.53
N ALA A 327 40.79 12.42 36.61
CA ALA A 327 40.90 13.73 35.99
C ALA A 327 40.52 14.88 36.95
N GLY A 328 39.48 14.68 37.77
CA GLY A 328 39.00 15.71 38.70
C GLY A 328 38.51 16.98 38.00
N SER A 329 38.13 16.88 36.72
CA SER A 329 37.74 18.00 35.86
C SER A 329 36.28 17.87 35.46
N LYS A 330 35.43 18.79 35.95
CA LYS A 330 34.02 18.85 35.58
C LYS A 330 33.84 19.27 34.12
N THR A 331 34.76 20.08 33.59
CA THR A 331 34.79 20.46 32.17
C THR A 331 34.99 19.24 31.28
N LEU A 332 35.95 18.36 31.60
CA LEU A 332 36.17 17.13 30.83
C LEU A 332 34.98 16.18 30.92
N MET A 333 34.44 15.95 32.12
CA MET A 333 33.24 15.11 32.30
C MET A 333 32.08 15.59 31.43
N LYS A 334 31.82 16.90 31.42
CA LYS A 334 30.74 17.45 30.61
C LYS A 334 31.04 17.39 29.12
N LEU A 335 32.30 17.49 28.71
CA LEU A 335 32.67 17.29 27.30
C LEU A 335 32.41 15.84 26.87
N LEU A 336 32.83 14.87 27.68
CA LEU A 336 32.56 13.45 27.44
C LEU A 336 31.05 13.16 27.41
N GLU A 337 30.27 13.86 28.25
CA GLU A 337 28.81 13.74 28.28
C GLU A 337 28.18 14.30 27.01
N ALA A 338 28.64 15.47 26.54
CA ALA A 338 28.14 16.10 25.33
C ALA A 338 28.50 15.31 24.04
N LEU A 339 29.71 14.75 23.98
CA LEU A 339 30.20 14.01 22.82
C LEU A 339 29.78 12.54 22.85
N PHE A 340 30.16 11.81 23.89
CA PHE A 340 29.99 10.35 23.97
C PHE A 340 28.77 9.93 24.80
N GLY A 341 28.04 10.89 25.38
CA GLY A 341 26.95 10.58 26.30
C GLY A 341 27.45 9.94 27.60
N TYR A 342 28.70 10.17 28.03
CA TYR A 342 29.29 9.51 29.19
C TYR A 342 29.88 10.52 30.20
N PRO A 343 29.65 10.38 31.51
CA PRO A 343 28.97 9.28 32.19
C PRO A 343 27.44 9.41 32.18
N GLN A 344 26.73 8.31 31.96
CA GLN A 344 25.27 8.27 31.90
C GLN A 344 24.64 8.29 33.30
N LYS A 345 24.48 9.48 33.89
CA LYS A 345 23.87 9.65 35.23
C LYS A 345 22.44 9.08 35.27
N GLY A 346 22.15 8.26 36.29
CA GLY A 346 20.82 7.69 36.53
C GLY A 346 20.47 6.44 35.71
N LYS A 347 21.33 6.00 34.78
CA LYS A 347 21.15 4.73 34.06
C LYS A 347 21.87 3.60 34.80
N LYS A 348 21.16 2.47 35.01
CA LYS A 348 21.77 1.23 35.51
C LYS A 348 22.83 0.75 34.51
N SER A 349 23.91 0.13 34.99
CA SER A 349 25.00 -0.40 34.17
C SER A 349 24.52 -1.27 32.98
N ARG A 350 23.40 -1.98 33.14
CA ARG A 350 22.76 -2.81 32.09
C ARG A 350 22.10 -2.05 30.92
N ARG A 351 22.00 -0.71 31.00
CA ARG A 351 21.32 0.14 30.00
C ARG A 351 22.26 1.11 29.27
N ILE A 352 23.58 0.94 29.44
CA ILE A 352 24.59 1.77 28.78
C ILE A 352 24.57 1.50 27.27
N ARG A 353 24.69 2.56 26.47
CA ARG A 353 24.69 2.54 24.99
C ARG A 353 25.73 3.51 24.45
N VAL A 354 26.17 3.26 23.22
CA VAL A 354 27.07 4.17 22.48
C VAL A 354 26.28 5.37 21.94
N SER A 355 26.88 6.56 21.94
CA SER A 355 26.29 7.76 21.34
C SER A 355 26.34 7.75 19.80
N ASP A 356 25.33 8.34 19.16
CA ASP A 356 25.32 8.62 17.70
C ASP A 356 26.59 9.31 17.18
N PHE A 357 27.20 10.19 17.99
CA PHE A 357 28.47 10.85 17.66
C PHE A 357 29.57 9.84 17.29
N LEU A 358 29.68 8.72 18.01
CA LEU A 358 30.69 7.70 17.74
C LEU A 358 30.35 6.92 16.46
N PHE A 359 29.08 6.66 16.21
CA PHE A 359 28.60 6.00 14.99
C PHE A 359 28.88 6.81 13.71
N ARG A 360 28.90 8.15 13.81
CA ARG A 360 29.17 9.07 12.69
C ARG A 360 30.63 9.56 12.63
N ALA A 361 31.44 9.26 13.64
CA ALA A 361 32.86 9.65 13.69
C ALA A 361 33.69 8.92 12.62
N PRO A 362 34.84 9.49 12.19
CA PRO A 362 35.76 8.81 11.28
C PRO A 362 36.29 7.48 11.83
N ASP A 363 36.48 6.50 10.94
CA ASP A 363 36.93 5.14 11.27
C ASP A 363 38.20 5.14 12.12
N ALA A 364 39.18 6.00 11.81
CA ALA A 364 40.44 6.08 12.54
C ALA A 364 40.25 6.38 14.04
N LEU A 365 39.25 7.17 14.41
CA LEU A 365 38.98 7.52 15.81
C LEU A 365 38.06 6.53 16.50
N VAL A 366 37.10 5.97 15.77
CA VAL A 366 36.30 4.84 16.27
C VAL A 366 37.22 3.67 16.64
N ALA A 367 38.26 3.42 15.83
CA ALA A 367 39.28 2.42 16.14
C ALA A 367 40.03 2.74 17.45
N GLN A 368 40.35 4.02 17.73
CA GLN A 368 40.97 4.41 19.01
C GLN A 368 40.05 4.19 20.20
N PHE A 369 38.75 4.51 20.06
CA PHE A 369 37.77 4.23 21.09
C PHE A 369 37.66 2.73 21.37
N LEU A 370 37.51 1.91 20.32
CA LEU A 370 37.45 0.45 20.48
C LEU A 370 38.72 -0.09 21.11
N ARG A 371 39.90 0.36 20.67
CA ARG A 371 41.20 -0.04 21.26
C ARG A 371 41.23 0.23 22.77
N GLY A 372 40.84 1.43 23.20
CA GLY A 372 40.77 1.78 24.62
C GLY A 372 39.80 0.89 25.41
N TYR A 373 38.62 0.62 24.85
CA TYR A 373 37.62 -0.24 25.52
C TYR A 373 38.10 -1.70 25.63
N PHE A 374 38.67 -2.26 24.57
CA PHE A 374 39.24 -3.62 24.57
C PHE A 374 40.51 -3.71 25.43
N ASP A 375 41.33 -2.66 25.52
CA ASP A 375 42.46 -2.64 26.45
C ASP A 375 42.03 -2.68 27.92
N CYS A 376 40.89 -2.05 28.24
CA CYS A 376 40.34 -2.08 29.58
C CYS A 376 39.66 -3.43 29.89
N ASP A 377 38.58 -3.76 29.17
CA ASP A 377 37.69 -4.90 29.48
C ASP A 377 37.84 -6.10 28.53
N GLY A 378 38.53 -5.92 27.41
CA GLY A 378 38.74 -6.98 26.44
C GLY A 378 39.76 -8.01 26.90
N THR A 379 39.55 -9.27 26.54
CA THR A 379 40.45 -10.39 26.86
C THR A 379 40.83 -11.14 25.59
N VAL A 380 42.09 -11.57 25.50
CA VAL A 380 42.56 -12.47 24.44
C VAL A 380 42.50 -13.89 24.98
N GLU A 381 41.51 -14.66 24.56
CA GLU A 381 41.25 -16.01 25.03
C GLU A 381 41.94 -17.06 24.14
N SER A 382 42.97 -17.72 24.67
CA SER A 382 43.67 -18.78 23.95
C SER A 382 42.83 -20.05 23.75
N SER A 383 41.93 -20.36 24.70
CA SER A 383 41.07 -21.56 24.66
C SER A 383 40.00 -21.48 23.57
N ARG A 384 39.27 -20.37 23.51
CA ARG A 384 38.23 -20.11 22.49
C ARG A 384 38.77 -19.56 21.19
N ARG A 385 40.08 -19.28 21.13
CA ARG A 385 40.76 -18.62 20.02
C ARG A 385 40.07 -17.31 19.60
N ALA A 386 39.70 -16.50 20.59
CA ALA A 386 38.85 -15.33 20.39
C ALA A 386 39.44 -14.11 21.11
N VAL A 387 39.16 -12.93 20.57
CA VAL A 387 39.20 -11.69 21.35
C VAL A 387 37.80 -11.45 21.88
N SER A 388 37.64 -11.46 23.20
CA SER A 388 36.35 -11.29 23.85
C SER A 388 36.23 -9.93 24.54
N LEU A 389 35.01 -9.43 24.65
CA LEU A 389 34.67 -8.23 25.41
C LEU A 389 33.40 -8.53 26.22
N SER A 390 33.47 -8.35 27.53
CA SER A 390 32.33 -8.60 28.42
C SER A 390 31.73 -7.29 28.91
N SER A 391 30.41 -7.20 28.97
CA SER A 391 29.73 -6.04 29.53
C SER A 391 28.39 -6.42 30.14
N ALA A 392 28.02 -5.77 31.24
CA ALA A 392 26.71 -5.94 31.84
C ALA A 392 25.56 -5.40 30.96
N SER A 393 25.87 -4.55 29.97
CA SER A 393 24.91 -4.02 28.99
C SER A 393 25.00 -4.78 27.67
N GLU A 394 23.99 -5.60 27.37
CA GLU A 394 23.85 -6.22 26.06
C GLU A 394 23.74 -5.17 24.94
N GLY A 395 23.06 -4.05 25.22
CA GLY A 395 22.92 -2.96 24.27
C GLY A 395 24.26 -2.32 23.88
N MET A 396 25.19 -2.17 24.84
CA MET A 396 26.55 -1.69 24.55
C MET A 396 27.30 -2.66 23.64
N LEU A 397 27.18 -3.97 23.90
CA LEU A 397 27.83 -5.00 23.09
C LEU A 397 27.26 -5.06 21.67
N ARG A 398 25.94 -4.90 21.50
CA ARG A 398 25.29 -4.78 20.18
C ARG A 398 25.77 -3.54 19.42
N ASP A 399 25.91 -2.41 20.11
CA ASP A 399 26.43 -1.19 19.48
C ASP A 399 27.89 -1.36 19.05
N VAL A 400 28.73 -1.99 19.89
CA VAL A 400 30.12 -2.34 19.53
C VAL A 400 30.16 -3.33 18.36
N GLN A 401 29.25 -4.30 18.31
CA GLN A 401 29.14 -5.24 17.19
C GLN A 401 28.90 -4.48 15.87
N PHE A 402 28.05 -3.45 15.83
CA PHE A 402 27.87 -2.61 14.64
C PHE A 402 29.10 -1.76 14.31
N LEU A 403 29.80 -1.20 15.31
CA LEU A 403 31.04 -0.45 15.07
C LEU A 403 32.13 -1.34 14.46
N LEU A 404 32.22 -2.61 14.88
CA LEU A 404 33.19 -3.56 14.34
C LEU A 404 32.92 -3.92 12.87
N LEU A 405 31.65 -3.91 12.41
CA LEU A 405 31.33 -4.12 10.99
C LEU A 405 31.95 -3.06 10.07
N ARG A 406 32.17 -1.82 10.55
CA ARG A 406 32.86 -0.76 9.79
C ARG A 406 34.29 -1.17 9.42
N PHE A 407 34.93 -2.00 10.25
CA PHE A 407 36.29 -2.50 10.06
C PHE A 407 36.34 -3.90 9.42
N ASN A 408 35.22 -4.37 8.84
CA ASN A 408 35.08 -5.75 8.35
C ASN A 408 35.39 -6.79 9.44
N CYS A 409 35.03 -6.48 10.69
CA CYS A 409 35.23 -7.35 11.84
C CYS A 409 33.86 -7.89 12.29
N ALA A 410 33.44 -9.01 11.72
CA ALA A 410 32.24 -9.68 12.19
C ALA A 410 32.49 -10.31 13.57
N SER A 411 31.48 -10.29 14.44
CA SER A 411 31.59 -10.79 15.82
C SER A 411 30.32 -11.52 16.26
N ILE A 412 30.48 -12.38 17.28
CA ILE A 412 29.43 -13.23 17.83
C ILE A 412 29.07 -12.71 19.22
N LEU A 413 27.81 -12.31 19.41
CA LEU A 413 27.28 -11.91 20.71
C LEU A 413 26.62 -13.12 21.39
N GLN A 414 27.14 -13.52 22.55
CA GLN A 414 26.59 -14.62 23.35
C GLN A 414 26.44 -14.19 24.81
N GLY A 415 25.20 -13.96 25.23
CA GLY A 415 24.89 -13.44 26.57
C GLY A 415 25.51 -12.06 26.77
N ASN A 416 26.32 -11.92 27.83
CA ASN A 416 26.98 -10.67 28.21
C ASN A 416 28.41 -10.55 27.67
N ALA A 417 28.76 -11.30 26.62
CA ALA A 417 30.08 -11.29 26.02
C ALA A 417 30.01 -11.28 24.48
N LEU A 418 30.87 -10.47 23.87
CA LEU A 418 31.07 -10.36 22.43
C LEU A 418 32.40 -11.00 22.06
N TYR A 419 32.42 -11.85 21.03
CA TYR A 419 33.61 -12.60 20.59
C TYR A 419 33.96 -12.27 19.15
N VAL A 420 35.19 -11.83 18.93
CA VAL A 420 35.82 -11.69 17.61
C VAL A 420 36.65 -12.94 17.36
N THR A 421 36.31 -13.70 16.32
CA THR A 421 36.87 -15.02 16.03
C THR A 421 37.28 -15.15 14.57
N GLY A 422 38.08 -16.17 14.26
CA GLY A 422 38.42 -16.54 12.88
C GLY A 422 39.15 -15.44 12.12
N ASN A 423 38.73 -15.18 10.89
CA ASN A 423 39.36 -14.18 10.02
C ASN A 423 39.19 -12.74 10.54
N SER A 424 38.15 -12.50 11.34
CA SER A 424 37.89 -11.18 11.93
C SER A 424 38.94 -10.80 12.97
N VAL A 425 39.66 -11.76 13.57
CA VAL A 425 40.79 -11.48 14.49
C VAL A 425 41.92 -10.77 13.76
N LYS A 426 42.21 -11.18 12.53
CA LYS A 426 43.23 -10.53 11.69
C LYS A 426 42.85 -9.09 11.38
N ARG A 427 41.61 -8.87 10.94
CA ARG A 427 41.08 -7.52 10.67
C ARG A 427 41.06 -6.65 11.92
N PHE A 428 40.72 -7.24 13.07
CA PHE A 428 40.75 -6.56 14.36
C PHE A 428 42.18 -6.12 14.71
N ASN A 429 43.18 -7.00 14.61
CA ASN A 429 44.58 -6.63 14.87
C ASN A 429 45.10 -5.56 13.91
N GLU A 430 44.75 -5.65 12.62
CA GLU A 430 45.15 -4.69 11.59
C GLU A 430 44.55 -3.29 11.81
N LYS A 431 43.27 -3.21 12.22
CA LYS A 431 42.50 -1.95 12.25
C LYS A 431 42.31 -1.37 13.64
N VAL A 432 42.09 -2.21 14.65
CA VAL A 432 41.84 -1.82 16.05
C VAL A 432 43.06 -2.16 16.91
N GLY A 433 43.38 -3.42 17.10
CA GLY A 433 44.51 -3.90 17.90
C GLY A 433 44.44 -3.53 19.39
N PHE A 434 45.55 -3.70 20.10
CA PHE A 434 45.70 -3.36 21.51
C PHE A 434 46.87 -2.38 21.70
N SER A 435 46.75 -1.46 22.65
CA SER A 435 47.89 -0.63 23.09
C SER A 435 48.79 -1.36 24.07
N LEU A 436 48.22 -2.29 24.85
CA LEU A 436 48.98 -3.11 25.81
C LEU A 436 49.82 -4.15 25.09
N ALA A 437 51.15 -4.05 25.22
CA ALA A 437 52.10 -4.95 24.55
C ALA A 437 51.86 -6.44 24.88
N GLU A 438 51.46 -6.75 26.12
CA GLU A 438 51.09 -8.10 26.53
C GLU A 438 49.89 -8.64 25.74
N LYS A 439 48.82 -7.84 25.60
CA LYS A 439 47.60 -8.22 24.86
C LYS A 439 47.86 -8.25 23.36
N ASP A 440 48.60 -7.29 22.81
CA ASP A 440 48.97 -7.26 21.39
C ASP A 440 49.79 -8.49 20.99
N THR A 441 50.78 -8.87 21.79
CA THR A 441 51.57 -10.09 21.55
C THR A 441 50.69 -11.34 21.54
N LYS A 442 49.82 -11.48 22.55
CA LYS A 442 48.85 -12.58 22.62
C LYS A 442 47.87 -12.58 21.44
N ALA A 443 47.40 -11.41 21.00
CA ALA A 443 46.47 -11.27 19.89
C ALA A 443 47.13 -11.61 18.53
N ARG A 444 48.41 -11.26 18.34
CA ARG A 444 49.20 -11.66 17.15
C ARG A 444 49.55 -13.14 17.16
N GLU A 445 49.86 -13.71 18.32
CA GLU A 445 49.98 -15.18 18.44
C GLU A 445 48.67 -15.88 18.14
N LEU A 446 47.55 -15.30 18.58
CA LEU A 446 46.22 -15.81 18.29
C LEU A 446 45.92 -15.75 16.80
N GLU A 447 46.26 -14.67 16.10
CA GLU A 447 46.11 -14.55 14.64
C GLU A 447 46.84 -15.67 13.90
N ARG A 448 48.08 -15.99 14.29
CA ARG A 448 48.86 -17.10 13.70
C ARG A 448 48.22 -18.47 13.93
N LYS A 449 47.48 -18.63 15.04
CA LYS A 449 46.80 -19.88 15.44
C LYS A 449 45.32 -19.90 15.04
N SER A 450 44.78 -18.80 14.53
CA SER A 450 43.35 -18.62 14.25
C SER A 450 42.97 -19.43 13.01
N THR A 451 41.92 -20.23 13.15
CA THR A 451 41.27 -20.96 12.06
C THR A 451 39.91 -20.32 11.79
N GLY A 452 39.39 -20.40 10.56
CA GLY A 452 38.09 -19.80 10.20
C GLY A 452 36.98 -20.13 11.21
N SER A 453 36.17 -19.12 11.56
CA SER A 453 35.10 -19.26 12.55
C SER A 453 33.96 -20.14 12.03
N TYR A 454 33.52 -21.12 12.81
CA TYR A 454 32.40 -22.04 12.50
C TYR A 454 31.00 -21.39 12.38
N VAL A 455 30.92 -20.07 12.51
CA VAL A 455 29.67 -19.29 12.46
C VAL A 455 29.77 -18.17 11.43
N LEU A 456 30.91 -17.47 11.34
CA LEU A 456 31.07 -16.28 10.50
C LEU A 456 31.83 -16.54 9.19
N ASP A 457 32.71 -17.54 9.17
CA ASP A 457 33.58 -17.86 8.03
C ASP A 457 33.17 -19.16 7.33
N VAL A 458 31.92 -19.60 7.55
CA VAL A 458 31.34 -20.79 6.93
C VAL A 458 30.46 -20.37 5.76
N VAL A 459 30.56 -21.11 4.66
CA VAL A 459 29.57 -21.06 3.57
C VAL A 459 28.84 -22.40 3.64
N PRO A 460 27.61 -22.46 4.16
CA PRO A 460 26.92 -23.73 4.42
C PRO A 460 26.37 -24.36 3.13
N LEU A 461 27.28 -24.75 2.22
CA LEU A 461 26.96 -25.45 0.98
C LEU A 461 26.76 -26.94 1.24
N SER A 462 25.68 -27.50 0.69
CA SER A 462 25.42 -28.94 0.72
C SER A 462 26.39 -29.69 -0.20
N THR A 463 26.64 -30.97 0.08
CA THR A 463 27.47 -31.81 -0.81
C THR A 463 26.88 -32.02 -2.19
N HIS A 464 25.54 -31.93 -2.31
CA HIS A 464 24.86 -31.91 -3.60
C HIS A 464 25.20 -30.66 -4.44
N ALA A 465 25.40 -29.51 -3.80
CA ALA A 465 25.77 -28.26 -4.49
C ALA A 465 27.14 -28.38 -5.21
N PHE A 466 28.09 -29.14 -4.64
CA PHE A 466 29.40 -29.36 -5.26
C PHE A 466 29.38 -30.36 -6.42
N GLY A 467 28.38 -31.24 -6.50
CA GLY A 467 28.22 -32.19 -7.60
C GLY A 467 27.90 -31.53 -8.94
N GLN A 468 27.48 -30.25 -8.94
CA GLN A 468 27.14 -29.48 -10.13
C GLN A 468 28.36 -28.85 -10.84
N ILE A 469 29.54 -28.88 -10.22
CA ILE A 469 30.77 -28.32 -10.79
C ILE A 469 31.36 -29.33 -11.79
N LYS A 470 31.05 -29.17 -13.09
CA LYS A 470 31.63 -30.00 -14.16
C LYS A 470 33.08 -29.56 -14.47
N GLY A 471 34.06 -30.41 -14.18
CA GLY A 471 35.40 -30.35 -14.82
C GLY A 471 36.62 -30.72 -13.95
N GLN A 472 37.39 -31.71 -14.45
CA GLN A 472 38.76 -32.14 -14.10
C GLN A 472 39.05 -32.68 -12.69
N GLY A 473 38.74 -33.96 -12.46
CA GLY A 473 39.24 -34.76 -11.33
C GLY A 473 38.12 -35.33 -10.45
N SER A 474 38.45 -36.35 -9.65
CA SER A 474 37.49 -36.88 -8.67
C SER A 474 37.23 -35.81 -7.60
N MET A 475 35.99 -35.66 -7.12
CA MET A 475 35.68 -34.60 -6.14
C MET A 475 36.45 -34.78 -4.82
N ALA A 476 36.91 -36.00 -4.53
CA ALA A 476 37.85 -36.32 -3.45
C ALA A 476 39.31 -35.86 -3.72
N SER A 477 39.74 -35.77 -4.99
CA SER A 477 41.03 -35.19 -5.38
C SER A 477 41.04 -33.66 -5.36
N ILE A 478 39.87 -33.04 -5.55
CA ILE A 478 39.68 -31.57 -5.52
C ILE A 478 39.48 -31.08 -4.07
N MET A 479 38.74 -31.84 -3.25
CA MET A 479 38.45 -31.57 -1.84
C MET A 479 39.06 -32.63 -0.92
N GLY A 480 40.18 -32.29 -0.25
CA GLY A 480 40.84 -33.18 0.71
C GLY A 480 39.95 -33.67 1.87
N ASN A 481 38.89 -32.92 2.23
CA ASN A 481 37.96 -33.26 3.31
C ASN A 481 36.54 -33.56 2.80
N TYR A 482 36.38 -33.96 1.54
CA TYR A 482 35.08 -34.22 0.91
C TYR A 482 34.16 -35.12 1.76
N TYR A 483 34.70 -36.22 2.29
CA TYR A 483 33.95 -37.19 3.10
C TYR A 483 33.55 -36.65 4.48
N GLU A 484 34.28 -35.67 5.03
CA GLU A 484 33.90 -35.00 6.29
C GLU A 484 32.75 -34.00 6.08
N TYR A 485 32.77 -33.29 4.95
CA TYR A 485 31.67 -32.42 4.54
C TYR A 485 30.43 -33.23 4.17
N ALA A 486 30.59 -34.36 3.46
CA ALA A 486 29.51 -35.28 3.10
C ALA A 486 28.83 -35.94 4.29
N GLY A 487 29.59 -36.26 5.34
CA GLY A 487 29.06 -36.81 6.58
C GLY A 487 28.49 -35.76 7.55
N GLY A 488 28.45 -34.47 7.18
CA GLY A 488 27.99 -33.39 8.05
C GLY A 488 28.87 -33.15 9.29
N ARG A 489 30.08 -33.76 9.33
CA ARG A 489 31.02 -33.66 10.46
C ARG A 489 31.78 -32.33 10.48
N SER A 490 31.88 -31.67 9.33
CA SER A 490 32.52 -30.36 9.16
C SER A 490 31.76 -29.55 8.11
N LYS A 491 31.85 -28.21 8.14
CA LYS A 491 31.24 -27.31 7.14
C LYS A 491 32.35 -26.55 6.39
N PRO A 492 32.22 -26.33 5.07
CA PRO A 492 33.30 -25.71 4.32
C PRO A 492 33.44 -24.24 4.68
N THR A 493 34.68 -23.83 4.94
CA THR A 493 35.01 -22.43 5.23
C THR A 493 35.16 -21.62 3.95
N VAL A 494 35.01 -20.30 4.02
CA VAL A 494 35.28 -19.37 2.89
C VAL A 494 36.66 -19.66 2.26
N ALA A 495 37.69 -19.88 3.07
CA ALA A 495 39.03 -20.21 2.58
C ALA A 495 39.11 -21.56 1.84
N SER A 496 38.31 -22.54 2.27
CA SER A 496 38.19 -23.82 1.57
C SER A 496 37.48 -23.63 0.22
N ILE A 497 36.39 -22.85 0.18
CA ILE A 497 35.65 -22.55 -1.05
C ILE A 497 36.49 -21.73 -2.03
N GLN A 498 37.27 -20.75 -1.57
CA GLN A 498 38.19 -19.98 -2.42
C GLN A 498 39.23 -20.88 -3.09
N LYS A 499 39.81 -21.84 -2.36
CA LYS A 499 40.73 -22.83 -2.96
C LYS A 499 40.05 -23.70 -4.01
N ILE A 500 38.79 -24.08 -3.77
CA ILE A 500 37.99 -24.84 -4.74
C ILE A 500 37.68 -23.98 -5.96
N ALA A 501 37.24 -22.72 -5.77
CA ALA A 501 36.97 -21.76 -6.83
C ALA A 501 38.20 -21.51 -7.71
N ALA A 502 39.38 -21.32 -7.09
CA ALA A 502 40.64 -21.14 -7.81
C ALA A 502 41.05 -22.37 -8.66
N LYS A 503 40.78 -23.59 -8.17
CA LYS A 503 41.06 -24.83 -8.90
C LYS A 503 40.03 -25.13 -10.00
N THR A 504 38.78 -24.68 -9.83
CA THR A 504 37.65 -25.01 -10.71
C THR A 504 37.30 -23.89 -11.70
N GLY A 505 37.80 -22.67 -11.49
CA GLY A 505 37.44 -21.49 -12.28
C GLY A 505 35.99 -21.01 -12.07
N SER A 506 35.28 -21.50 -11.05
CA SER A 506 33.86 -21.20 -10.84
C SER A 506 33.65 -19.77 -10.33
N ALA A 507 33.11 -18.90 -11.20
CA ALA A 507 32.74 -17.53 -10.84
C ALA A 507 31.66 -17.48 -9.73
N LEU A 508 30.74 -18.46 -9.68
CA LEU A 508 29.70 -18.58 -8.67
C LEU A 508 30.27 -18.83 -7.26
N LEU A 509 31.25 -19.72 -7.13
CA LEU A 509 31.92 -19.97 -5.85
C LEU A 509 32.75 -18.78 -5.39
N SER A 510 33.38 -18.07 -6.34
CA SER A 510 34.09 -16.83 -6.05
C SER A 510 33.15 -15.75 -5.49
N ARG A 511 31.93 -15.62 -6.04
CA ARG A 511 30.90 -14.67 -5.55
C ARG A 511 30.46 -14.97 -4.11
N LEU A 512 30.27 -16.24 -3.75
CA LEU A 512 29.91 -16.63 -2.38
C LEU A 512 31.05 -16.40 -1.37
N CYS A 513 32.27 -16.14 -1.85
CA CYS A 513 33.43 -15.83 -1.02
C CYS A 513 33.75 -14.33 -0.96
N GLU A 514 32.87 -13.47 -1.46
CA GLU A 514 33.02 -12.03 -1.38
C GLU A 514 33.16 -11.56 0.07
N GLU A 515 34.03 -10.57 0.30
CA GLU A 515 34.40 -10.16 1.67
C GLU A 515 33.30 -9.37 2.39
N GLU A 516 32.25 -8.92 1.68
CA GLU A 516 31.24 -8.00 2.21
C GLU A 516 30.00 -8.69 2.79
N ILE A 517 29.85 -10.01 2.59
CA ILE A 517 28.68 -10.78 3.05
C ILE A 517 29.06 -12.00 3.91
N ALA A 518 28.15 -12.38 4.81
CA ALA A 518 28.21 -13.56 5.67
C ALA A 518 26.93 -14.39 5.52
N PHE A 519 27.06 -15.69 5.77
CA PHE A 519 25.94 -16.60 5.87
C PHE A 519 25.82 -17.05 7.32
N ILE A 520 24.77 -16.62 8.00
CA ILE A 520 24.62 -16.84 9.44
C ILE A 520 23.32 -17.59 9.69
N GLU A 521 23.44 -18.72 10.37
CA GLU A 521 22.30 -19.59 10.61
C GLU A 521 21.32 -18.99 11.62
N VAL A 522 20.02 -19.19 11.38
CA VAL A 522 18.97 -18.92 12.36
C VAL A 522 19.18 -19.83 13.57
N ALA A 523 19.24 -19.22 14.75
CA ALA A 523 19.39 -19.90 16.04
C ALA A 523 18.02 -20.17 16.68
N GLU A 524 17.13 -19.19 16.65
CA GLU A 524 15.84 -19.22 17.36
C GLU A 524 14.82 -18.35 16.62
N ILE A 525 13.56 -18.78 16.62
CA ILE A 525 12.42 -18.05 16.06
C ILE A 525 11.38 -17.92 17.16
N GLY A 526 10.86 -16.71 17.34
CA GLY A 526 9.81 -16.41 18.31
C GLY A 526 8.71 -15.56 17.71
N GLU A 527 7.64 -15.35 18.47
CA GLU A 527 6.52 -14.52 18.05
C GLU A 527 6.42 -13.27 18.95
N SER A 528 5.97 -12.16 18.37
CA SER A 528 5.64 -10.93 19.08
C SER A 528 4.51 -10.20 18.38
N SER A 529 4.04 -9.09 18.93
CA SER A 529 3.11 -8.18 18.25
C SER A 529 3.53 -6.74 18.48
N GLU A 530 3.28 -5.88 17.49
CA GLU A 530 3.49 -4.44 17.60
C GLU A 530 2.27 -3.68 17.06
N GLU A 531 1.98 -2.52 17.65
CA GLU A 531 0.85 -1.67 17.28
C GLU A 531 1.06 -1.00 15.92
N PHE A 532 2.30 -0.66 15.59
CA PHE A 532 2.71 -0.07 14.32
C PHE A 532 3.96 -0.76 13.81
N VAL A 533 4.00 -1.00 12.51
CA VAL A 533 5.14 -1.54 11.79
C VAL A 533 5.59 -0.53 10.74
N TYR A 534 6.85 -0.64 10.33
CA TYR A 534 7.51 0.37 9.52
C TYR A 534 8.13 -0.28 8.29
N ASP A 535 8.17 0.43 7.17
CA ASP A 535 8.88 0.00 5.97
C ASP A 535 9.59 1.20 5.32
N PHE A 536 10.65 0.94 4.56
CA PHE A 536 11.45 1.96 3.90
C PHE A 536 11.73 1.54 2.47
N THR A 537 11.24 2.33 1.52
CA THR A 537 11.48 2.07 0.09
C THR A 537 12.88 2.55 -0.27
N VAL A 538 13.72 1.61 -0.72
CA VAL A 538 15.09 1.87 -1.16
C VAL A 538 15.20 1.70 -2.67
N GLU A 539 15.82 2.68 -3.32
CA GLU A 539 16.00 2.72 -4.78
C GLU A 539 16.81 1.52 -5.32
N SER A 540 16.38 0.99 -6.46
CA SER A 540 16.97 -0.14 -7.18
C SER A 540 16.89 -1.47 -6.43
N ASN A 541 17.58 -1.65 -5.32
CA ASN A 541 17.81 -3.00 -4.82
C ASN A 541 16.67 -3.56 -3.91
N HIS A 542 15.67 -2.75 -3.55
CA HIS A 542 14.50 -3.06 -2.69
C HIS A 542 14.83 -3.85 -1.42
N ASN A 543 16.02 -3.60 -0.87
CA ASN A 543 16.42 -4.13 0.42
C ASN A 543 17.27 -3.13 1.20
N PHE A 544 17.28 -3.25 2.53
CA PHE A 544 18.11 -2.43 3.40
C PHE A 544 18.68 -3.23 4.56
N VAL A 545 19.74 -2.69 5.19
CA VAL A 545 20.34 -3.28 6.40
C VAL A 545 19.60 -2.82 7.65
N ALA A 546 19.01 -3.77 8.37
CA ALA A 546 18.44 -3.56 9.70
C ALA A 546 18.89 -4.66 10.67
N GLU A 547 19.28 -4.27 11.89
CA GLU A 547 19.81 -5.16 12.93
C GLU A 547 20.92 -6.12 12.46
N GLY A 548 21.71 -5.70 11.46
CA GLY A 548 22.78 -6.52 10.89
C GLY A 548 22.31 -7.62 9.93
N MET A 549 21.13 -7.48 9.33
CA MET A 549 20.56 -8.38 8.31
C MET A 549 20.07 -7.58 7.09
N PHE A 550 20.01 -8.20 5.91
CA PHE A 550 19.32 -7.63 4.74
C PHE A 550 17.83 -7.99 4.74
N ILE A 551 16.96 -7.02 4.48
CA ILE A 551 15.49 -7.04 4.65
C ILE A 551 14.82 -6.60 3.33
N HIS A 552 13.80 -7.31 2.80
CA HIS A 552 13.35 -7.23 1.37
C HIS A 552 11.83 -6.96 1.12
N ASN A 553 11.47 -6.29 0.00
CA ASN A 553 10.08 -5.89 -0.38
C ASN A 553 9.65 -6.44 -1.79
N THR A 554 8.36 -6.83 -2.07
CA THR A 554 7.88 -7.27 -3.45
C THR A 554 6.36 -7.48 -3.64
N THR A 555 5.79 -7.38 -4.88
CA THR A 555 4.40 -7.80 -5.31
C THR A 555 4.31 -8.40 -6.76
N MET A 556 3.18 -9.06 -7.11
CA MET A 556 2.94 -9.99 -8.27
C MET A 556 2.81 -9.35 -9.68
N THR A 557 2.12 -8.23 -9.84
CA THR A 557 1.82 -7.60 -11.14
C THR A 557 3.09 -7.18 -11.90
N ASP A 558 4.15 -6.85 -11.16
CA ASP A 558 5.44 -6.41 -11.69
C ASP A 558 6.17 -7.50 -12.49
N SER A 559 5.88 -8.78 -12.23
CA SER A 559 6.49 -9.89 -12.95
C SER A 559 5.95 -10.05 -14.38
N LEU A 560 4.71 -9.61 -14.65
CA LEU A 560 4.13 -9.61 -16.00
C LEU A 560 4.61 -8.41 -16.82
N VAL A 561 4.78 -7.24 -16.18
CA VAL A 561 5.31 -6.01 -16.82
C VAL A 561 6.79 -6.15 -17.18
N ALA A 562 7.56 -6.93 -16.40
CA ALA A 562 8.97 -7.28 -16.64
C ALA A 562 9.28 -7.78 -18.06
N ARG A 563 8.38 -8.61 -18.61
CA ARG A 563 8.60 -9.34 -19.88
C ARG A 563 8.39 -8.44 -21.10
N ALA A 564 7.63 -7.36 -20.98
CA ALA A 564 7.27 -6.47 -22.09
C ALA A 564 8.42 -5.58 -22.61
N GLY A 565 9.64 -5.72 -22.06
CA GLY A 565 10.81 -4.97 -22.52
C GLY A 565 10.83 -3.49 -22.12
N LEU A 566 9.88 -3.04 -21.30
CA LEU A 566 9.82 -1.68 -20.74
C LEU A 566 10.84 -1.47 -19.61
N ILE A 567 11.31 -2.55 -18.96
CA ILE A 567 12.29 -2.57 -17.85
C ILE A 567 13.25 -3.78 -18.04
N SER A 568 14.47 -3.74 -17.49
CA SER A 568 15.34 -4.93 -17.49
C SER A 568 14.75 -6.04 -16.59
N LYS A 569 15.06 -7.31 -16.88
CA LYS A 569 14.61 -8.48 -16.08
C LYS A 569 15.02 -8.40 -14.59
N GLU A 570 15.92 -7.49 -14.27
CA GLU A 570 16.58 -7.30 -12.98
C GLU A 570 15.89 -6.17 -12.20
N LEU A 571 15.39 -5.14 -12.89
CA LEU A 571 14.60 -4.02 -12.33
C LEU A 571 13.09 -4.29 -12.19
N ALA A 572 12.64 -5.50 -12.52
CA ALA A 572 11.23 -5.85 -12.45
C ALA A 572 10.84 -6.39 -11.05
N GLY A 573 10.14 -5.54 -10.32
CA GLY A 573 9.87 -5.63 -8.89
C GLY A 573 10.17 -4.32 -8.14
N GLU A 574 10.69 -3.31 -8.85
CA GLU A 574 11.26 -2.10 -8.26
C GLU A 574 10.35 -0.86 -8.25
N GLN A 575 9.36 -0.80 -9.15
CA GLN A 575 8.39 0.28 -9.23
C GLN A 575 6.98 -0.32 -9.29
N ARG A 576 6.13 0.02 -8.31
CA ARG A 576 4.68 -0.20 -8.40
C ARG A 576 4.12 0.70 -9.48
N MET A 577 4.29 0.28 -10.73
CA MET A 577 3.98 1.09 -11.91
C MET A 577 2.49 1.15 -12.22
N MET A 578 1.65 0.29 -11.61
CA MET A 578 0.20 0.23 -11.88
C MET A 578 -0.67 0.97 -10.87
N ASP A 579 -0.16 1.15 -9.65
CA ASP A 579 -0.77 1.98 -8.61
C ASP A 579 -0.31 3.42 -8.85
N PHE A 580 -0.89 4.11 -9.83
CA PHE A 580 -0.51 5.49 -10.16
C PHE A 580 -0.92 6.49 -9.10
N ASP A 581 -1.92 6.15 -8.28
CA ASP A 581 -2.50 7.00 -7.25
C ASP A 581 -1.78 6.83 -5.91
N GLU A 582 -1.46 7.94 -5.23
CA GLU A 582 -0.84 7.92 -3.89
C GLU A 582 -1.71 7.13 -2.89
N GLN A 583 -3.04 7.11 -3.04
CA GLN A 583 -3.95 6.31 -2.19
C GLN A 583 -3.92 4.80 -2.48
N GLU A 584 -3.63 4.39 -3.72
CA GLU A 584 -3.51 2.97 -4.10
C GLU A 584 -2.25 2.36 -3.49
N GLN A 585 -1.12 3.06 -3.66
CA GLN A 585 0.15 2.67 -3.07
C GLN A 585 0.07 2.69 -1.53
N ALA A 586 -0.65 3.67 -0.99
CA ALA A 586 -0.89 3.87 0.42
C ALA A 586 -1.68 2.72 1.08
N ARG A 587 -2.78 2.29 0.47
CA ARG A 587 -3.73 1.32 1.06
C ARG A 587 -3.47 -0.12 0.61
N GLY A 588 -2.60 -0.33 -0.38
CA GLY A 588 -2.35 -1.65 -0.96
C GLY A 588 -3.56 -2.21 -1.71
N ILE A 589 -4.49 -1.33 -2.11
CA ILE A 589 -5.71 -1.66 -2.85
C ILE A 589 -5.69 -0.88 -4.16
N THR A 590 -6.01 -1.53 -5.28
CA THR A 590 -6.25 -0.85 -6.55
C THR A 590 -7.57 -0.07 -6.47
N ILE A 591 -7.56 1.22 -6.81
CA ILE A 591 -8.69 2.17 -6.69
C ILE A 591 -9.15 2.62 -8.09
N LYS A 592 -8.21 2.86 -9.00
CA LYS A 592 -8.37 3.22 -10.42
C LYS A 592 -8.00 2.00 -11.28
N ALA A 593 -8.68 1.87 -12.41
CA ALA A 593 -8.34 0.83 -13.38
C ALA A 593 -7.20 1.33 -14.27
N ALA A 594 -6.06 0.64 -14.25
CA ALA A 594 -4.90 0.95 -15.08
C ALA A 594 -4.88 0.07 -16.35
N ASN A 595 -4.61 0.67 -17.51
CA ASN A 595 -4.56 -0.02 -18.80
C ASN A 595 -3.11 -0.18 -19.27
N ILE A 596 -2.69 -1.40 -19.60
CA ILE A 596 -1.39 -1.70 -20.22
C ILE A 596 -1.60 -2.49 -21.51
N SER A 597 -0.86 -2.18 -22.58
CA SER A 597 -0.70 -3.10 -23.71
C SER A 597 0.65 -3.83 -23.65
N LEU A 598 0.63 -5.16 -23.76
CA LEU A 598 1.79 -6.06 -23.72
C LEU A 598 1.96 -6.76 -25.08
N ALA A 599 3.16 -6.74 -25.64
CA ALA A 599 3.51 -7.54 -26.81
C ALA A 599 4.00 -8.94 -26.38
N PHE A 600 3.49 -10.00 -27.01
CA PHE A 600 3.83 -11.39 -26.67
C PHE A 600 4.00 -12.26 -27.91
N HIS A 601 5.19 -12.82 -28.10
CA HIS A 601 5.49 -13.75 -29.20
C HIS A 601 5.24 -15.19 -28.77
N TYR A 602 4.37 -15.91 -29.48
CA TYR A 602 4.01 -17.29 -29.18
C TYR A 602 3.69 -18.09 -30.46
N ASN A 603 4.24 -19.31 -30.57
CA ASN A 603 4.07 -20.21 -31.73
C ASN A 603 4.36 -19.55 -33.09
N GLY A 604 5.38 -18.69 -33.18
CA GLY A 604 5.78 -18.02 -34.42
C GLY A 604 4.86 -16.85 -34.82
N GLN A 605 3.99 -16.40 -33.92
CA GLN A 605 3.08 -15.27 -34.15
C GLN A 605 3.18 -14.25 -33.01
N ASP A 606 3.01 -12.98 -33.36
CA ASP A 606 3.00 -11.87 -32.40
C ASP A 606 1.57 -11.55 -31.96
N TYR A 607 1.36 -11.43 -30.66
CA TYR A 607 0.09 -11.11 -30.02
C TYR A 607 0.17 -9.80 -29.25
N LEU A 608 -0.93 -9.04 -29.27
CA LEU A 608 -1.11 -7.83 -28.47
C LEU A 608 -2.10 -8.13 -27.34
N ILE A 609 -1.65 -8.07 -26.10
CA ILE A 609 -2.45 -8.33 -24.91
C ILE A 609 -2.72 -7.01 -24.19
N ASN A 610 -3.94 -6.51 -24.31
CA ASN A 610 -4.41 -5.36 -23.55
C ASN A 610 -4.90 -5.84 -22.18
N LEU A 611 -4.27 -5.39 -21.12
CA LEU A 611 -4.53 -5.74 -19.74
C LEU A 611 -5.14 -4.55 -19.00
N ILE A 612 -6.27 -4.78 -18.35
CA ILE A 612 -6.90 -3.82 -17.43
C ILE A 612 -6.76 -4.36 -16.02
N ASP A 613 -6.07 -3.61 -15.16
CA ASP A 613 -6.01 -3.92 -13.74
C ASP A 613 -7.27 -3.39 -13.05
N THR A 614 -7.92 -4.19 -12.22
CA THR A 614 -9.25 -3.87 -11.66
C THR A 614 -9.24 -3.85 -10.14
N PRO A 615 -9.90 -2.87 -9.50
CA PRO A 615 -10.08 -2.82 -8.05
C PRO A 615 -10.65 -4.11 -7.44
N GLY A 616 -10.04 -4.60 -6.37
CA GLY A 616 -10.53 -5.78 -5.62
C GLY A 616 -11.55 -5.46 -4.52
N HIS A 617 -11.74 -4.18 -4.16
CA HIS A 617 -12.62 -3.76 -3.05
C HIS A 617 -14.06 -3.48 -3.53
N VAL A 618 -15.06 -3.91 -2.74
CA VAL A 618 -16.50 -3.90 -3.10
C VAL A 618 -17.05 -2.50 -3.36
N ASP A 619 -16.54 -1.50 -2.63
CA ASP A 619 -16.92 -0.10 -2.81
C ASP A 619 -16.57 0.48 -4.19
N PHE A 620 -15.66 -0.18 -4.93
CA PHE A 620 -15.31 0.16 -6.32
C PHE A 620 -15.86 -0.84 -7.33
N GLY A 621 -16.93 -1.58 -6.99
CA GLY A 621 -17.64 -2.45 -7.93
C GLY A 621 -17.98 -1.72 -9.23
N GLY A 622 -18.24 -0.41 -9.11
CA GLY A 622 -18.02 0.66 -10.09
C GLY A 622 -17.07 0.31 -11.25
N HIS A 623 -15.79 0.35 -10.92
CA HIS A 623 -14.68 0.18 -11.84
C HIS A 623 -14.61 -1.24 -12.41
N VAL A 624 -14.96 -2.25 -11.63
CA VAL A 624 -14.92 -3.65 -12.06
C VAL A 624 -15.91 -3.90 -13.21
N THR A 625 -17.18 -3.48 -13.06
CA THR A 625 -18.18 -3.69 -14.12
C THR A 625 -17.80 -2.96 -15.42
N ARG A 626 -17.24 -1.75 -15.29
CA ARG A 626 -16.73 -0.97 -16.44
C ARG A 626 -15.63 -1.70 -17.19
N ALA A 627 -14.64 -2.21 -16.46
CA ALA A 627 -13.53 -2.96 -17.03
C ALA A 627 -14.02 -4.27 -17.67
N MET A 628 -14.90 -5.02 -17.00
CA MET A 628 -15.46 -6.28 -17.53
C MET A 628 -16.21 -6.08 -18.85
N ARG A 629 -16.83 -4.91 -19.06
CA ARG A 629 -17.49 -4.60 -20.33
C ARG A 629 -16.50 -4.28 -21.46
N ALA A 630 -15.34 -3.72 -21.13
CA ALA A 630 -14.30 -3.41 -22.11
C ALA A 630 -13.49 -4.63 -22.57
N VAL A 631 -13.33 -5.65 -21.71
CA VAL A 631 -12.51 -6.84 -21.96
C VAL A 631 -13.31 -8.01 -22.52
N ASP A 632 -12.63 -8.93 -23.20
CA ASP A 632 -13.23 -10.13 -23.81
C ASP A 632 -13.02 -11.39 -22.95
N GLY A 633 -12.06 -11.33 -22.01
CA GLY A 633 -11.78 -12.40 -21.05
C GLY A 633 -11.23 -11.88 -19.72
N VAL A 634 -11.26 -12.72 -18.70
CA VAL A 634 -10.77 -12.39 -17.35
C VAL A 634 -9.84 -13.48 -16.83
N VAL A 635 -8.74 -13.07 -16.20
CA VAL A 635 -7.89 -13.96 -15.40
C VAL A 635 -8.23 -13.73 -13.93
N LEU A 636 -8.99 -14.66 -13.35
CA LEU A 636 -9.38 -14.60 -11.95
C LEU A 636 -8.28 -15.22 -11.09
N VAL A 637 -7.70 -14.42 -10.19
CA VAL A 637 -6.69 -14.88 -9.24
C VAL A 637 -7.38 -15.31 -7.95
N VAL A 638 -7.13 -16.55 -7.52
CA VAL A 638 -7.72 -17.14 -6.31
C VAL A 638 -6.60 -17.61 -5.39
N ASP A 639 -6.62 -17.20 -4.13
CA ASP A 639 -5.69 -17.71 -3.13
C ASP A 639 -6.01 -19.19 -2.84
N SER A 640 -5.01 -20.04 -2.93
CA SER A 640 -5.13 -21.46 -2.62
C SER A 640 -5.45 -21.75 -1.15
N VAL A 641 -5.04 -20.86 -0.23
CA VAL A 641 -5.31 -20.95 1.22
C VAL A 641 -6.73 -20.46 1.52
N GLU A 642 -7.07 -19.24 1.14
CA GLU A 642 -8.39 -18.65 1.47
C GLU A 642 -9.52 -19.27 0.64
N GLY A 643 -9.24 -19.69 -0.59
CA GLY A 643 -10.23 -20.30 -1.48
C GLY A 643 -11.17 -19.27 -2.12
N ILE A 644 -12.42 -19.66 -2.36
CA ILE A 644 -13.42 -18.80 -3.00
C ILE A 644 -14.03 -17.86 -1.95
N MET A 645 -13.82 -16.57 -2.16
CA MET A 645 -14.35 -15.51 -1.30
C MET A 645 -15.60 -14.85 -1.93
N PRO A 646 -16.45 -14.15 -1.16
CA PRO A 646 -17.62 -13.44 -1.70
C PRO A 646 -17.28 -12.46 -2.84
N GLN A 647 -16.13 -11.80 -2.77
CA GLN A 647 -15.60 -10.95 -3.85
C GLN A 647 -15.27 -11.77 -5.10
N THR A 648 -14.63 -12.93 -4.95
CA THR A 648 -14.32 -13.86 -6.05
C THR A 648 -15.60 -14.27 -6.79
N GLU A 649 -16.67 -14.58 -6.05
CA GLU A 649 -17.98 -14.89 -6.64
C GLU A 649 -18.59 -13.67 -7.33
N THR A 650 -18.56 -12.50 -6.68
CA THR A 650 -19.16 -11.26 -7.23
C THR A 650 -18.51 -10.87 -8.54
N VAL A 651 -17.17 -10.90 -8.62
CA VAL A 651 -16.45 -10.53 -9.85
C VAL A 651 -16.63 -11.58 -10.94
N LEU A 652 -16.60 -12.88 -10.59
CA LEU A 652 -16.87 -13.94 -11.56
C LEU A 652 -18.30 -13.83 -12.13
N ARG A 653 -19.30 -13.57 -11.28
CA ARG A 653 -20.69 -13.34 -11.70
C ARG A 653 -20.80 -12.14 -12.64
N GLN A 654 -20.12 -11.03 -12.35
CA GLN A 654 -20.10 -9.85 -13.22
C GLN A 654 -19.43 -10.15 -14.56
N ALA A 655 -18.29 -10.83 -14.57
CA ALA A 655 -17.61 -11.23 -15.80
C ALA A 655 -18.51 -12.11 -16.68
N LEU A 656 -19.19 -13.11 -16.10
CA LEU A 656 -20.12 -13.98 -16.81
C LEU A 656 -21.33 -13.22 -17.36
N LYS A 657 -21.88 -12.26 -16.61
CA LYS A 657 -22.99 -11.40 -17.04
C LYS A 657 -22.62 -10.55 -18.26
N GLU A 658 -21.40 -9.99 -18.27
CA GLU A 658 -20.85 -9.23 -19.41
C GLU A 658 -20.32 -10.13 -20.55
N LYS A 659 -20.56 -11.44 -20.43
CA LYS A 659 -20.07 -12.48 -21.34
C LYS A 659 -18.55 -12.41 -21.57
N ALA A 660 -17.77 -12.08 -20.55
CA ALA A 660 -16.32 -12.19 -20.56
C ALA A 660 -15.92 -13.62 -20.13
N LYS A 661 -15.10 -14.29 -20.94
CA LYS A 661 -14.71 -15.68 -20.68
C LYS A 661 -13.70 -15.75 -19.51
N PRO A 662 -13.93 -16.59 -18.48
CA PRO A 662 -13.00 -16.72 -17.36
C PRO A 662 -11.89 -17.75 -17.60
N SER A 663 -10.68 -17.43 -17.15
CA SER A 663 -9.57 -18.34 -16.90
C SER A 663 -9.10 -18.16 -15.46
N ILE A 664 -8.64 -19.23 -14.81
CA ILE A 664 -8.32 -19.21 -13.38
C ILE A 664 -6.82 -19.35 -13.15
N PHE A 665 -6.29 -18.50 -12.28
CA PHE A 665 -4.97 -18.68 -11.70
C PHE A 665 -5.08 -18.89 -10.19
N ILE A 666 -4.79 -20.11 -9.73
CA ILE A 666 -4.75 -20.42 -8.30
C ILE A 666 -3.34 -20.12 -7.80
N ASN A 667 -3.25 -19.09 -6.96
CA ASN A 667 -2.01 -18.50 -6.48
C ASN A 667 -1.65 -18.97 -5.06
N LYS A 668 -0.41 -18.69 -4.65
CA LYS A 668 0.15 -19.00 -3.33
C LYS A 668 0.15 -20.49 -2.95
N ILE A 669 0.30 -21.36 -3.94
CA ILE A 669 0.32 -22.83 -3.70
C ILE A 669 1.47 -23.25 -2.79
N ASP A 670 2.55 -22.46 -2.77
CA ASP A 670 3.64 -22.61 -1.80
C ASP A 670 3.15 -22.58 -0.34
N ARG A 671 2.14 -21.76 -0.01
CA ARG A 671 1.56 -21.69 1.35
C ARG A 671 0.79 -22.96 1.73
N LEU A 672 0.11 -23.62 0.79
CA LEU A 672 -0.55 -24.91 1.09
C LEU A 672 0.44 -25.97 1.57
N ILE A 673 1.66 -25.92 1.04
CA ILE A 673 2.72 -26.87 1.32
C ILE A 673 3.48 -26.47 2.58
N ASN A 674 3.80 -25.18 2.72
CA ASN A 674 4.71 -24.69 3.75
C ASN A 674 3.99 -24.31 5.06
N GLU A 675 2.82 -23.68 5.00
CA GLU A 675 2.02 -23.28 6.19
C GLU A 675 1.09 -24.40 6.65
N LEU A 676 0.26 -24.92 5.74
CA LEU A 676 -0.78 -25.91 6.09
C LEU A 676 -0.25 -27.35 6.12
N GLN A 677 1.01 -27.56 5.74
CA GLN A 677 1.69 -28.86 5.72
C GLN A 677 0.87 -29.98 5.06
N LEU A 678 0.09 -29.65 4.03
CA LEU A 678 -0.71 -30.63 3.32
C LEU A 678 0.20 -31.63 2.58
N ASP A 679 -0.26 -32.87 2.45
CA ASP A 679 0.35 -33.82 1.52
C ASP A 679 -0.15 -33.57 0.08
N ALA A 680 0.44 -34.27 -0.89
CA ALA A 680 0.12 -34.07 -2.31
C ALA A 680 -1.36 -34.35 -2.61
N ASP A 681 -1.94 -35.36 -1.97
CA ASP A 681 -3.33 -35.76 -2.18
C ASP A 681 -4.31 -34.74 -1.56
N ALA A 682 -4.05 -34.26 -0.35
CA ALA A 682 -4.84 -33.22 0.31
C ALA A 682 -4.73 -31.87 -0.40
N MET A 683 -3.54 -31.52 -0.90
CA MET A 683 -3.35 -30.33 -1.75
C MET A 683 -4.18 -30.44 -3.02
N GLN A 684 -4.13 -31.59 -3.71
CA GLN A 684 -4.92 -31.83 -4.92
C GLN A 684 -6.43 -31.79 -4.61
N ALA A 685 -6.87 -32.40 -3.52
CA ALA A 685 -8.27 -32.35 -3.08
C ALA A 685 -8.75 -30.92 -2.83
N ARG A 686 -7.91 -30.07 -2.21
CA ARG A 686 -8.23 -28.65 -1.98
C ARG A 686 -8.35 -27.87 -3.27
N LEU A 687 -7.42 -28.06 -4.22
CA LEU A 687 -7.50 -27.41 -5.53
C LEU A 687 -8.73 -27.86 -6.31
N ILE A 688 -9.10 -29.14 -6.23
CA ILE A 688 -10.35 -29.66 -6.82
C ILE A 688 -11.55 -28.98 -6.17
N LYS A 689 -11.59 -28.84 -4.84
CA LYS A 689 -12.67 -28.14 -4.12
C LYS A 689 -12.85 -26.70 -4.64
N ILE A 690 -11.76 -25.96 -4.83
CA ILE A 690 -11.79 -24.60 -5.40
C ILE A 690 -12.37 -24.63 -6.83
N ILE A 691 -11.87 -25.51 -7.70
CA ILE A 691 -12.35 -25.61 -9.09
C ILE A 691 -13.82 -26.01 -9.15
N THR A 692 -14.27 -26.96 -8.32
CA THR A 692 -15.66 -27.38 -8.24
C THR A 692 -16.55 -26.24 -7.77
N GLY A 693 -16.13 -25.47 -6.76
CA GLY A 693 -16.88 -24.30 -6.29
C GLY A 693 -17.03 -23.23 -7.38
N LEU A 694 -15.95 -22.91 -8.10
CA LEU A 694 -16.01 -21.96 -9.21
C LEU A 694 -16.90 -22.46 -10.35
N ASN A 695 -16.87 -23.76 -10.66
CA ASN A 695 -17.76 -24.35 -11.66
C ASN A 695 -19.24 -24.28 -11.30
N LYS A 696 -19.61 -24.39 -10.02
CA LYS A 696 -21.01 -24.18 -9.60
C LYS A 696 -21.49 -22.78 -9.95
N ILE A 697 -20.65 -21.76 -9.73
CA ILE A 697 -20.94 -20.37 -10.09
C ILE A 697 -21.07 -20.24 -11.61
N VAL A 698 -20.14 -20.84 -12.38
CA VAL A 698 -20.22 -20.84 -13.85
C VAL A 698 -21.49 -21.53 -14.35
N GLU A 699 -21.86 -22.68 -13.79
CA GLU A 699 -23.06 -23.43 -14.17
C GLU A 699 -24.35 -22.66 -13.87
N GLN A 700 -24.35 -21.88 -12.79
CA GLN A 700 -25.49 -21.06 -12.39
C GLN A 700 -25.63 -19.78 -13.23
N TYR A 701 -24.52 -19.10 -13.56
CA TYR A 701 -24.57 -17.73 -14.11
C TYR A 701 -24.04 -17.60 -15.55
N ALA A 702 -23.37 -18.61 -16.12
CA ALA A 702 -22.91 -18.52 -17.51
C ALA A 702 -24.08 -18.72 -18.51
N PRO A 703 -23.97 -18.16 -19.74
CA PRO A 703 -24.97 -18.35 -20.78
C PRO A 703 -25.18 -19.83 -21.11
N GLU A 704 -26.43 -20.27 -21.31
CA GLU A 704 -26.77 -21.70 -21.54
C GLU A 704 -25.98 -22.33 -22.69
N ASP A 705 -25.75 -21.59 -23.77
CA ASP A 705 -24.98 -22.02 -24.94
C ASP A 705 -23.46 -22.10 -24.69
N LYS A 706 -22.97 -21.53 -23.59
CA LYS A 706 -21.55 -21.40 -23.25
C LYS A 706 -21.13 -22.14 -21.97
N LYS A 707 -22.07 -22.63 -21.15
CA LYS A 707 -21.77 -23.34 -19.88
C LYS A 707 -20.72 -24.44 -20.03
N ALA A 708 -20.89 -25.30 -21.04
CA ALA A 708 -19.95 -26.41 -21.29
C ALA A 708 -18.59 -25.92 -21.82
N GLU A 709 -18.56 -24.85 -22.61
CA GLU A 709 -17.33 -24.27 -23.16
C GLU A 709 -16.52 -23.55 -22.06
N TRP A 710 -17.20 -22.84 -21.18
CA TRP A 710 -16.59 -21.97 -20.16
C TRP A 710 -16.34 -22.64 -18.82
N SER A 711 -16.77 -23.90 -18.66
CA SER A 711 -16.46 -24.67 -17.44
C SER A 711 -14.95 -24.67 -17.17
N ILE A 712 -14.58 -24.48 -15.92
CA ILE A 712 -13.21 -24.40 -15.44
C ILE A 712 -12.68 -25.81 -15.24
N GLY A 713 -11.55 -26.15 -15.85
CA GLY A 713 -10.99 -27.49 -15.70
C GLY A 713 -9.53 -27.57 -16.13
N VAL A 714 -8.73 -28.25 -15.31
CA VAL A 714 -7.30 -28.44 -15.57
C VAL A 714 -7.05 -29.07 -16.94
N ALA A 715 -7.83 -30.10 -17.30
CA ALA A 715 -7.71 -30.78 -18.59
C ALA A 715 -8.03 -29.88 -19.80
N LYS A 716 -8.81 -28.82 -19.61
CA LYS A 716 -9.14 -27.84 -20.65
C LYS A 716 -8.02 -26.82 -20.86
N GLY A 717 -7.12 -26.69 -19.89
CA GLY A 717 -6.01 -25.73 -19.92
C GLY A 717 -6.40 -24.30 -19.55
N ASN A 718 -7.60 -24.07 -19.01
CA ASN A 718 -8.07 -22.77 -18.51
C ASN A 718 -7.86 -22.59 -16.99
N VAL A 719 -7.01 -23.45 -16.40
CA VAL A 719 -6.55 -23.34 -15.01
C VAL A 719 -5.03 -23.41 -15.00
N ALA A 720 -4.42 -22.41 -14.39
CA ALA A 720 -3.02 -22.41 -14.01
C ALA A 720 -2.89 -22.37 -12.48
N PHE A 721 -1.80 -22.97 -12.00
CA PHE A 721 -1.50 -23.15 -10.58
C PHE A 721 -0.09 -22.63 -10.35
N GLY A 722 0.15 -21.84 -9.32
CA GLY A 722 1.51 -21.42 -9.07
C GLY A 722 1.71 -20.54 -7.87
N SER A 723 2.89 -19.93 -7.87
CA SER A 723 3.28 -18.93 -6.91
C SER A 723 3.75 -17.71 -7.68
N ALA A 724 2.92 -16.68 -7.68
CA ALA A 724 3.31 -15.42 -8.27
C ALA A 724 4.53 -14.80 -7.57
N PHE A 725 4.62 -15.00 -6.25
CA PHE A 725 5.74 -14.60 -5.42
C PHE A 725 7.05 -15.25 -5.88
N HIS A 726 7.02 -16.56 -6.13
CA HIS A 726 8.18 -17.32 -6.60
C HIS A 726 8.33 -17.31 -8.13
N LYS A 727 7.51 -16.53 -8.85
CA LYS A 727 7.60 -16.30 -10.30
C LYS A 727 7.48 -17.57 -11.16
N TRP A 728 6.78 -18.61 -10.69
CA TRP A 728 6.49 -19.81 -11.47
C TRP A 728 4.99 -20.13 -11.47
N ALA A 729 4.52 -20.70 -12.57
CA ALA A 729 3.19 -21.27 -12.67
C ALA A 729 3.22 -22.49 -13.57
N VAL A 730 2.27 -23.39 -13.39
CA VAL A 730 2.10 -24.57 -14.22
C VAL A 730 0.68 -24.63 -14.77
N SER A 731 0.55 -25.12 -16.00
CA SER A 731 -0.70 -25.47 -16.64
C SER A 731 -0.58 -26.90 -17.18
N ILE A 732 -1.67 -27.51 -17.62
CA ILE A 732 -1.60 -28.85 -18.24
C ILE A 732 -0.66 -28.87 -19.46
N LYS A 733 -0.59 -27.77 -20.21
CA LYS A 733 0.32 -27.64 -21.36
C LYS A 733 1.77 -27.55 -20.91
N SER A 734 2.08 -26.74 -19.90
CA SER A 734 3.47 -26.66 -19.41
C SER A 734 3.89 -27.96 -18.73
N MET A 735 2.99 -28.63 -18.01
CA MET A 735 3.21 -29.97 -17.45
C MET A 735 3.56 -30.99 -18.55
N ASN A 736 2.85 -30.98 -19.69
CA ASN A 736 3.13 -31.87 -20.82
C ASN A 736 4.41 -31.47 -21.57
N LYS A 737 4.62 -30.17 -21.84
CA LYS A 737 5.80 -29.60 -22.53
C LYS A 737 7.10 -29.92 -21.78
N PHE A 738 7.06 -29.86 -20.45
CA PHE A 738 8.22 -30.07 -19.58
C PHE A 738 8.24 -31.44 -18.89
N ASN A 739 7.26 -32.31 -19.15
CA ASN A 739 7.06 -33.63 -18.55
C ASN A 739 7.12 -33.61 -17.00
N ILE A 740 6.40 -32.66 -16.38
CA ILE A 740 6.33 -32.45 -14.93
C ILE A 740 4.97 -32.94 -14.42
N LYS A 741 4.95 -33.81 -13.40
CA LYS A 741 3.70 -34.23 -12.74
C LYS A 741 3.42 -33.40 -11.49
N PHE A 742 2.17 -33.43 -11.03
CA PHE A 742 1.75 -32.71 -9.82
C PHE A 742 2.55 -33.08 -8.55
N PRO A 743 2.88 -34.37 -8.30
CA PRO A 743 3.77 -34.74 -7.18
C PRO A 743 5.18 -34.16 -7.32
N ASP A 744 5.68 -33.95 -8.55
CA ASP A 744 7.00 -33.36 -8.76
C ASP A 744 7.00 -31.89 -8.34
N ILE A 745 5.91 -31.16 -8.59
CA ILE A 745 5.73 -29.78 -8.14
C ILE A 745 5.69 -29.72 -6.61
N TYR A 746 4.91 -30.62 -5.98
CA TYR A 746 4.89 -30.75 -4.53
C TYR A 746 6.29 -31.01 -3.96
N ASN A 747 7.02 -31.95 -4.56
CA ASN A 747 8.37 -32.31 -4.14
C ASN A 747 9.37 -31.16 -4.32
N HIS A 748 9.31 -30.43 -5.43
CA HIS A 748 10.17 -29.27 -5.68
C HIS A 748 9.85 -28.12 -4.72
N CYS A 749 8.57 -27.84 -4.45
CA CYS A 749 8.17 -26.82 -3.49
C CYS A 749 8.56 -27.20 -2.06
N LYS A 750 8.33 -28.45 -1.64
CA LYS A 750 8.73 -28.96 -0.32
C LYS A 750 10.25 -28.93 -0.09
N LYS A 751 11.02 -29.01 -1.17
CA LYS A 751 12.48 -28.91 -1.16
C LYS A 751 13.02 -27.49 -1.32
N GLY A 752 12.15 -26.47 -1.48
CA GLY A 752 12.56 -25.08 -1.73
C GLY A 752 13.12 -24.80 -3.14
N GLU A 753 13.03 -25.76 -4.07
CA GLU A 753 13.65 -25.71 -5.40
C GLU A 753 12.87 -24.85 -6.43
N HIS A 754 12.34 -23.69 -6.01
CA HIS A 754 11.50 -22.83 -6.84
C HIS A 754 12.20 -22.33 -8.12
N LYS A 755 13.52 -22.15 -8.10
CA LYS A 755 14.29 -21.72 -9.29
C LYS A 755 14.17 -22.70 -10.46
N ILE A 756 14.13 -24.00 -10.18
CA ILE A 756 13.96 -25.04 -11.21
C ILE A 756 12.57 -24.91 -11.84
N LEU A 757 11.56 -24.58 -11.03
CA LEU A 757 10.20 -24.33 -11.51
C LEU A 757 10.11 -23.05 -12.34
N VAL A 758 10.85 -21.99 -11.97
CA VAL A 758 10.92 -20.75 -12.77
C VAL A 758 11.60 -20.98 -14.11
N GLU A 759 12.73 -21.69 -14.14
CA GLU A 759 13.46 -21.98 -15.39
C GLU A 759 12.65 -22.86 -16.34
N LYS A 760 11.91 -23.83 -15.79
CA LYS A 760 11.09 -24.75 -16.59
C LYS A 760 9.73 -24.15 -16.95
N SER A 761 9.09 -23.42 -16.03
CA SER A 761 7.69 -23.00 -16.17
C SER A 761 7.51 -21.59 -15.58
N PRO A 762 8.03 -20.55 -16.26
CA PRO A 762 7.93 -19.16 -15.80
C PRO A 762 6.48 -18.72 -15.67
N LEU A 763 6.17 -17.96 -14.62
CA LEU A 763 4.81 -17.46 -14.34
C LEU A 763 4.21 -16.70 -15.53
N ASP A 764 4.97 -15.74 -16.05
CA ASP A 764 4.60 -14.87 -17.14
C ASP A 764 4.37 -15.64 -18.44
N GLU A 765 5.24 -16.59 -18.77
CA GLU A 765 5.05 -17.44 -19.95
C GLU A 765 3.76 -18.26 -19.84
N VAL A 766 3.58 -18.97 -18.73
CA VAL A 766 2.42 -19.86 -18.56
C VAL A 766 1.11 -19.11 -18.53
N LEU A 767 1.08 -17.93 -17.89
CA LEU A 767 -0.12 -17.09 -17.86
C LEU A 767 -0.44 -16.49 -19.22
N LEU A 768 0.55 -15.95 -19.94
CA LEU A 768 0.32 -15.36 -21.27
C LEU A 768 0.01 -16.43 -22.32
N GLU A 769 0.63 -17.62 -22.25
CA GLU A 769 0.25 -18.80 -23.06
C GLU A 769 -1.21 -19.17 -22.80
N MET A 770 -1.63 -19.27 -21.54
CA MET A 770 -3.01 -19.56 -21.16
C MET A 770 -3.98 -18.48 -21.68
N VAL A 771 -3.60 -17.19 -21.59
CA VAL A 771 -4.41 -16.08 -22.12
C VAL A 771 -4.61 -16.23 -23.63
N VAL A 772 -3.54 -16.45 -24.39
CA VAL A 772 -3.61 -16.56 -25.85
C VAL A 772 -4.43 -17.78 -26.29
N ASP A 773 -4.23 -18.90 -25.61
CA ASP A 773 -4.86 -20.19 -25.94
C ASP A 773 -6.33 -20.27 -25.53
N GLN A 774 -6.69 -19.70 -24.37
CA GLN A 774 -8.00 -19.91 -23.76
C GLN A 774 -8.94 -18.72 -23.92
N LEU A 775 -8.42 -17.50 -23.91
CA LEU A 775 -9.23 -16.30 -23.98
C LEU A 775 -9.46 -15.87 -25.44
N PRO A 776 -10.66 -15.36 -25.76
CA PRO A 776 -11.05 -15.10 -27.14
C PRO A 776 -10.40 -13.82 -27.68
N ASN A 777 -10.28 -13.74 -29.02
CA ASN A 777 -9.98 -12.49 -29.70
C ASN A 777 -11.26 -11.65 -29.91
N PRO A 778 -11.15 -10.34 -30.20
CA PRO A 778 -12.30 -9.47 -30.40
C PRO A 778 -13.28 -9.97 -31.47
N LYS A 779 -12.75 -10.48 -32.60
CA LYS A 779 -13.54 -10.95 -33.74
C LYS A 779 -14.45 -12.13 -33.39
N TYR A 780 -14.00 -13.01 -32.50
CA TYR A 780 -14.81 -14.11 -31.96
C TYR A 780 -15.72 -13.64 -30.81
N ALA A 781 -15.19 -12.83 -29.89
CA ALA A 781 -15.93 -12.38 -28.72
C ALA A 781 -17.14 -11.51 -29.06
N GLN A 782 -16.98 -10.56 -29.99
CA GLN A 782 -18.03 -9.61 -30.36
C GLN A 782 -19.29 -10.30 -30.91
N GLN A 783 -19.16 -11.45 -31.58
CA GLN A 783 -20.29 -12.19 -32.14
C GLN A 783 -21.36 -12.54 -31.11
N TYR A 784 -20.95 -12.89 -29.89
CA TYR A 784 -21.88 -13.26 -28.81
C TYR A 784 -22.02 -12.18 -27.73
N ARG A 785 -21.10 -11.21 -27.66
CA ARG A 785 -21.14 -10.09 -26.71
C ARG A 785 -22.04 -8.95 -27.20
N ILE A 786 -21.88 -8.49 -28.45
CA ILE A 786 -22.64 -7.36 -29.02
C ILE A 786 -24.16 -7.53 -28.86
N PRO A 787 -24.76 -8.71 -29.14
CA PRO A 787 -26.21 -8.90 -28.97
C PRO A 787 -26.72 -8.73 -27.53
N VAL A 788 -25.83 -8.76 -26.53
CA VAL A 788 -26.19 -8.58 -25.12
C VAL A 788 -25.92 -7.16 -24.64
N ILE A 789 -24.77 -6.60 -25.00
CA ILE A 789 -24.36 -5.27 -24.52
C ILE A 789 -24.97 -4.12 -25.33
N TRP A 790 -25.45 -4.40 -26.55
CA TRP A 790 -26.06 -3.43 -27.46
C TRP A 790 -27.50 -3.83 -27.82
N LYS A 791 -28.45 -2.91 -27.64
CA LYS A 791 -29.89 -3.12 -27.90
C LYS A 791 -30.34 -2.65 -29.30
N GLY A 792 -29.41 -2.24 -30.16
CA GLY A 792 -29.72 -1.92 -31.55
C GLY A 792 -29.95 -3.18 -32.39
N ASP A 793 -30.46 -3.01 -33.62
CA ASP A 793 -30.71 -4.12 -34.54
C ASP A 793 -29.37 -4.75 -34.99
N PRO A 794 -29.08 -6.02 -34.62
CA PRO A 794 -27.85 -6.69 -35.05
C PRO A 794 -27.76 -6.88 -36.57
N ALA A 795 -28.88 -6.84 -37.29
CA ALA A 795 -28.92 -6.98 -38.75
C ALA A 795 -28.63 -5.67 -39.51
N SER A 796 -28.59 -4.54 -38.80
CA SER A 796 -28.22 -3.23 -39.36
C SER A 796 -26.79 -3.23 -39.91
N PRO A 797 -26.44 -2.31 -40.83
CA PRO A 797 -25.06 -2.16 -41.30
C PRO A 797 -24.06 -1.97 -40.15
N GLU A 798 -24.43 -1.16 -39.16
CA GLU A 798 -23.65 -0.90 -37.94
C GLU A 798 -23.53 -2.16 -37.08
N GLY A 799 -24.62 -2.90 -36.88
CA GLY A 799 -24.64 -4.17 -36.13
C GLY A 799 -23.77 -5.24 -36.78
N LYS A 800 -23.85 -5.41 -38.09
CA LYS A 800 -23.01 -6.35 -38.86
C LYS A 800 -21.53 -5.97 -38.78
N ALA A 801 -21.22 -4.68 -38.87
CA ALA A 801 -19.85 -4.19 -38.77
C ALA A 801 -19.25 -4.43 -37.37
N MET A 802 -20.03 -4.26 -36.30
CA MET A 802 -19.62 -4.61 -34.94
C MET A 802 -19.50 -6.12 -34.69
N LEU A 803 -20.40 -6.93 -35.24
CA LEU A 803 -20.32 -8.39 -35.11
C LEU A 803 -19.09 -8.98 -35.81
N ALA A 804 -18.69 -8.37 -36.94
CA ALA A 804 -17.53 -8.79 -37.72
C ALA A 804 -16.19 -8.21 -37.23
N CYS A 805 -16.21 -7.29 -36.26
CA CYS A 805 -15.06 -6.46 -35.90
C CYS A 805 -14.45 -5.74 -37.13
N ASP A 806 -15.30 -5.21 -38.01
CA ASP A 806 -14.89 -4.72 -39.32
C ASP A 806 -14.17 -3.36 -39.22
N PRO A 807 -12.88 -3.25 -39.58
CA PRO A 807 -12.15 -1.99 -39.57
C PRO A 807 -12.58 -1.02 -40.68
N ALA A 808 -13.21 -1.51 -41.75
CA ALA A 808 -13.70 -0.69 -42.87
C ALA A 808 -15.13 -0.16 -42.62
N GLY A 809 -15.80 -0.64 -41.57
CA GLY A 809 -17.08 -0.12 -41.11
C GLY A 809 -16.97 1.28 -40.52
N LYS A 810 -18.12 1.84 -40.12
CA LYS A 810 -18.17 3.10 -39.37
C LYS A 810 -17.52 2.92 -38.00
N PHE A 811 -16.81 3.93 -37.52
CA PHE A 811 -16.32 3.91 -36.14
C PHE A 811 -17.49 3.77 -35.18
N ILE A 812 -17.43 2.77 -34.30
CA ILE A 812 -18.35 2.58 -33.19
C ILE A 812 -17.55 2.09 -31.99
N GLY A 813 -17.64 2.80 -30.87
CA GLY A 813 -16.95 2.45 -29.64
C GLY A 813 -17.68 2.92 -28.39
N ILE A 814 -17.28 2.36 -27.25
CA ILE A 814 -17.82 2.75 -25.95
C ILE A 814 -16.73 3.31 -25.05
N CYS A 815 -16.99 4.47 -24.45
CA CYS A 815 -16.13 5.03 -23.42
C CYS A 815 -16.34 4.26 -22.11
N PHE A 816 -15.29 3.64 -21.58
CA PHE A 816 -15.37 2.88 -20.31
C PHE A 816 -14.51 3.48 -19.20
N GLY A 817 -13.71 4.51 -19.51
CA GLY A 817 -12.98 5.31 -18.53
C GLY A 817 -12.75 6.72 -19.06
N VAL A 818 -12.77 7.70 -18.17
CA VAL A 818 -12.40 9.08 -18.47
C VAL A 818 -11.29 9.45 -17.50
N VAL A 819 -10.17 9.91 -18.03
CA VAL A 819 -9.02 10.34 -17.23
C VAL A 819 -8.70 11.77 -17.62
N ASN A 820 -8.58 12.65 -16.64
CA ASN A 820 -8.19 14.03 -16.90
C ASN A 820 -6.68 14.20 -16.72
N ASP A 821 -6.01 14.62 -17.79
CA ASP A 821 -4.58 14.87 -17.80
C ASP A 821 -4.27 16.37 -17.69
N GLU A 822 -3.20 16.72 -16.96
CA GLU A 822 -2.80 18.13 -16.78
C GLU A 822 -2.36 18.82 -18.08
N HIS A 823 -1.78 18.08 -19.02
CA HIS A 823 -1.27 18.62 -20.28
C HIS A 823 -2.23 18.40 -21.46
N ALA A 824 -2.87 17.23 -21.52
CA ALA A 824 -3.73 16.81 -22.62
C ALA A 824 -5.23 17.08 -22.39
N GLY A 825 -5.64 17.40 -21.16
CA GLY A 825 -7.04 17.60 -20.79
C GLY A 825 -7.82 16.29 -20.67
N GLU A 826 -9.12 16.31 -20.96
CA GLU A 826 -9.98 15.12 -20.88
C GLU A 826 -9.56 14.06 -21.92
N VAL A 827 -9.23 12.86 -21.44
CA VAL A 827 -8.90 11.69 -22.25
C VAL A 827 -9.94 10.60 -22.02
N ALA A 828 -10.70 10.31 -23.07
CA ALA A 828 -11.69 9.23 -23.06
C ALA A 828 -10.99 7.90 -23.43
N VAL A 829 -11.05 6.91 -22.55
CA VAL A 829 -10.60 5.55 -22.82
C VAL A 829 -11.76 4.78 -23.43
N VAL A 830 -11.57 4.34 -24.67
CA VAL A 830 -12.63 3.82 -25.53
C VAL A 830 -12.25 2.43 -26.04
N ARG A 831 -13.22 1.51 -25.97
CA ARG A 831 -13.18 0.21 -26.63
C ARG A 831 -13.80 0.34 -28.02
N LEU A 832 -13.03 0.09 -29.08
CA LEU A 832 -13.54 0.12 -30.46
C LEU A 832 -14.16 -1.22 -30.84
N PHE A 833 -15.41 -1.21 -31.27
CA PHE A 833 -16.12 -2.39 -31.77
C PHE A 833 -16.11 -2.49 -33.29
N SER A 834 -16.17 -1.35 -34.00
CA SER A 834 -16.13 -1.29 -35.46
C SER A 834 -15.40 -0.03 -35.93
N GLY A 835 -14.92 -0.06 -37.17
CA GLY A 835 -14.30 1.04 -37.88
C GLY A 835 -12.89 1.38 -37.46
N THR A 836 -12.45 2.57 -37.86
CA THR A 836 -11.12 3.11 -37.59
C THR A 836 -11.26 4.53 -37.08
N VAL A 837 -10.51 4.91 -36.04
CA VAL A 837 -10.45 6.31 -35.57
C VAL A 837 -9.10 6.90 -35.91
N LYS A 838 -9.12 8.14 -36.40
CA LYS A 838 -7.95 8.93 -36.78
C LYS A 838 -7.99 10.30 -36.11
N LYS A 839 -6.82 10.93 -36.12
CA LYS A 839 -6.70 12.34 -35.75
C LYS A 839 -7.63 13.20 -36.60
N SER A 840 -8.36 14.12 -35.95
CA SER A 840 -9.31 15.06 -36.56
C SER A 840 -10.65 14.48 -37.02
N ASP A 841 -10.96 13.23 -36.69
CA ASP A 841 -12.28 12.65 -36.97
C ASP A 841 -13.37 13.31 -36.12
N MET A 842 -14.58 13.35 -36.68
CA MET A 842 -15.78 13.91 -36.05
C MET A 842 -16.63 12.76 -35.54
N LEU A 843 -16.74 12.63 -34.22
CA LEU A 843 -17.47 11.55 -33.56
C LEU A 843 -18.76 12.07 -32.92
N PHE A 844 -19.84 11.37 -33.17
CA PHE A 844 -21.15 11.61 -32.58
C PHE A 844 -21.25 10.92 -31.22
N LEU A 845 -21.62 11.67 -30.18
CA LEU A 845 -21.93 11.18 -28.85
C LEU A 845 -23.41 10.81 -28.82
N ALA A 846 -23.71 9.51 -28.87
CA ALA A 846 -25.07 9.02 -29.11
C ALA A 846 -26.07 9.40 -28.01
N SER A 847 -25.61 9.53 -26.77
CA SER A 847 -26.49 9.87 -25.65
C SER A 847 -26.77 11.37 -25.55
N ARG A 848 -25.83 12.20 -26.00
CA ARG A 848 -25.95 13.67 -25.97
C ARG A 848 -26.46 14.28 -27.27
N LEU A 849 -26.45 13.50 -28.35
CA LEU A 849 -26.81 13.94 -29.70
C LEU A 849 -25.93 15.08 -30.23
N THR A 850 -24.66 15.12 -29.81
CA THR A 850 -23.67 16.13 -30.22
C THR A 850 -22.50 15.50 -30.96
N THR A 851 -21.82 16.28 -31.81
CA THR A 851 -20.62 15.82 -32.53
C THR A 851 -19.39 16.57 -32.04
N GLU A 852 -18.36 15.83 -31.65
CA GLU A 852 -17.10 16.35 -31.14
C GLU A 852 -15.92 15.91 -32.00
N LYS A 853 -14.85 16.70 -32.01
CA LYS A 853 -13.67 16.45 -32.84
C LYS A 853 -12.56 15.77 -32.03
N VAL A 854 -12.05 14.65 -32.51
CA VAL A 854 -10.88 13.97 -31.93
C VAL A 854 -9.62 14.79 -32.23
N GLN A 855 -8.89 15.23 -31.21
CA GLN A 855 -7.65 15.98 -31.39
C GLN A 855 -6.45 15.07 -31.62
N GLN A 856 -6.36 13.98 -30.86
CA GLN A 856 -5.28 12.97 -30.94
C GLN A 856 -5.80 11.60 -30.52
N CYS A 857 -5.20 10.55 -31.07
CA CYS A 857 -5.41 9.16 -30.65
C CYS A 857 -4.15 8.65 -29.94
N ALA A 858 -4.33 7.90 -28.87
CA ALA A 858 -3.23 7.35 -28.08
C ALA A 858 -3.48 5.87 -27.74
N ILE A 859 -2.39 5.11 -27.60
CA ILE A 859 -2.38 3.78 -27.00
C ILE A 859 -1.60 3.78 -25.70
N TYR A 860 -1.89 2.83 -24.82
CA TYR A 860 -1.25 2.71 -23.52
C TYR A 860 -0.08 1.71 -23.57
N MET A 861 1.13 2.16 -23.25
CA MET A 861 2.34 1.33 -23.19
C MET A 861 2.97 1.42 -21.81
N GLY A 862 2.55 0.50 -20.93
CA GLY A 862 2.83 0.60 -19.49
C GLY A 862 2.22 1.90 -18.94
N PRO A 863 2.98 2.73 -18.21
CA PRO A 863 2.51 4.02 -17.67
C PRO A 863 2.37 5.12 -18.72
N ASP A 864 3.01 4.96 -19.89
CA ASP A 864 3.12 6.01 -20.89
C ASP A 864 2.01 5.90 -21.93
N ARG A 865 1.51 7.04 -22.40
CA ARG A 865 0.65 7.10 -23.59
C ARG A 865 1.48 7.44 -24.81
N VAL A 866 1.31 6.65 -25.86
CA VAL A 866 1.96 6.87 -27.14
C VAL A 866 0.92 7.32 -28.15
N MET A 867 1.16 8.49 -28.73
CA MET A 867 0.30 9.05 -29.77
C MET A 867 0.47 8.26 -31.06
N VAL A 868 -0.66 7.90 -31.68
CA VAL A 868 -0.72 7.15 -32.93
C VAL A 868 -1.67 7.83 -33.91
N ASP A 869 -1.41 7.66 -35.20
CA ASP A 869 -2.21 8.33 -36.23
C ASP A 869 -3.61 7.73 -36.39
N ASN A 870 -3.74 6.42 -36.20
CA ASN A 870 -5.01 5.71 -36.29
C ASN A 870 -5.05 4.46 -35.42
N VAL A 871 -6.26 4.04 -35.03
CA VAL A 871 -6.52 2.81 -34.28
C VAL A 871 -7.72 2.08 -34.88
N LEU A 872 -7.58 0.77 -35.09
CA LEU A 872 -8.57 -0.10 -35.73
C LEU A 872 -9.50 -0.79 -34.71
N ALA A 873 -10.65 -1.25 -35.20
CA ALA A 873 -11.61 -2.07 -34.45
C ALA A 873 -10.96 -3.24 -33.69
N GLY A 874 -11.44 -3.50 -32.47
CA GLY A 874 -10.94 -4.57 -31.59
C GLY A 874 -9.84 -4.14 -30.62
N ASN A 875 -9.39 -2.88 -30.69
CA ASN A 875 -8.40 -2.29 -29.78
C ASN A 875 -9.06 -1.43 -28.68
N ILE A 876 -8.23 -1.01 -27.72
CA ILE A 876 -8.54 0.03 -26.73
C ILE A 876 -7.72 1.28 -27.10
N VAL A 877 -8.35 2.45 -27.10
CA VAL A 877 -7.72 3.73 -27.46
C VAL A 877 -7.98 4.79 -26.39
N GLY A 878 -7.03 5.70 -26.18
CA GLY A 878 -7.27 6.98 -25.53
C GLY A 878 -7.55 8.06 -26.58
N LEU A 879 -8.75 8.64 -26.57
CA LEU A 879 -9.11 9.76 -27.42
C LEU A 879 -8.98 11.06 -26.64
N VAL A 880 -8.17 11.98 -27.16
CA VAL A 880 -7.93 13.29 -26.57
C VAL A 880 -8.80 14.34 -27.25
N GLY A 881 -9.37 15.24 -26.47
CA GLY A 881 -10.04 16.44 -26.97
C GLY A 881 -11.54 16.31 -27.22
N LEU A 882 -12.13 15.15 -26.91
CA LEU A 882 -13.58 15.01 -26.83
C LEU A 882 -14.05 15.69 -25.54
N ARG A 883 -14.80 16.77 -25.68
CA ARG A 883 -15.31 17.50 -24.53
C ARG A 883 -16.50 16.77 -23.96
N ASP A 884 -16.60 16.77 -22.64
CA ASP A 884 -17.87 16.52 -21.96
C ASP A 884 -18.37 15.06 -22.11
N VAL A 885 -17.44 14.15 -22.42
CA VAL A 885 -17.67 12.69 -22.46
C VAL A 885 -17.79 12.15 -21.05
N TYR A 886 -18.69 11.19 -20.85
CA TYR A 886 -18.84 10.48 -19.59
C TYR A 886 -18.70 8.97 -19.80
N VAL A 887 -18.49 8.25 -18.71
CA VAL A 887 -18.31 6.81 -18.77
C VAL A 887 -19.62 6.09 -19.13
N GLY A 888 -19.56 5.25 -20.15
CA GLY A 888 -20.72 4.59 -20.76
C GLY A 888 -21.26 5.31 -22.01
N GLU A 889 -20.69 6.46 -22.38
CA GLU A 889 -21.04 7.16 -23.62
C GLU A 889 -20.67 6.32 -24.85
N THR A 890 -21.56 6.32 -25.85
CA THR A 890 -21.35 5.63 -27.12
C THR A 890 -20.86 6.64 -28.15
N LEU A 891 -19.71 6.36 -28.76
CA LEU A 891 -19.09 7.22 -29.76
C LEU A 891 -19.20 6.54 -31.12
N SER A 892 -19.69 7.27 -32.13
CA SER A 892 -19.84 6.71 -33.48
C SER A 892 -19.67 7.72 -34.62
N GLU A 893 -19.34 7.23 -35.81
CA GLU A 893 -19.44 8.00 -37.05
C GLU A 893 -20.91 8.05 -37.53
N GLY A 894 -21.66 9.02 -37.01
CA GLY A 894 -23.08 9.21 -37.30
C GLY A 894 -24.00 8.69 -36.18
N GLN A 895 -25.31 8.83 -36.38
CA GLN A 895 -26.30 8.44 -35.38
C GLN A 895 -26.39 6.92 -35.21
N ILE A 896 -26.40 6.46 -33.97
CA ILE A 896 -26.55 5.06 -33.59
C ILE A 896 -27.41 4.95 -32.32
N THR A 897 -28.07 3.80 -32.15
CA THR A 897 -28.63 3.44 -30.85
C THR A 897 -27.48 3.32 -29.83
N PRO A 898 -27.53 4.02 -28.68
CA PRO A 898 -26.47 3.93 -27.68
C PRO A 898 -26.38 2.52 -27.09
N PHE A 899 -25.19 2.10 -26.67
CA PHE A 899 -25.03 0.96 -25.76
C PHE A 899 -25.75 1.25 -24.45
N GLU A 900 -26.16 0.19 -23.74
CA GLU A 900 -26.82 0.36 -22.45
C GLU A 900 -25.91 1.13 -21.50
N GLN A 901 -26.43 2.09 -20.74
CA GLN A 901 -25.61 2.77 -19.72
C GLN A 901 -25.08 1.74 -18.72
N ILE A 902 -23.86 1.91 -18.24
CA ILE A 902 -23.26 1.01 -17.23
C ILE A 902 -24.02 1.23 -15.92
N LYS A 903 -25.14 0.53 -15.74
CA LYS A 903 -25.92 0.56 -14.51
C LYS A 903 -25.29 -0.42 -13.52
N HIS A 904 -24.79 0.11 -12.40
CA HIS A 904 -24.36 -0.73 -11.30
C HIS A 904 -25.55 -1.42 -10.65
N ALA A 905 -25.36 -2.68 -10.24
CA ALA A 905 -26.36 -3.44 -9.50
C ALA A 905 -26.60 -2.87 -8.09
N ALA A 906 -25.65 -2.09 -7.56
CA ALA A 906 -25.72 -1.41 -6.28
C ALA A 906 -26.02 0.08 -6.48
N GLU A 907 -26.96 0.61 -5.72
CA GLU A 907 -27.29 2.04 -5.68
C GLU A 907 -26.60 2.72 -4.50
N PRO A 908 -26.28 4.02 -4.58
CA PRO A 908 -25.69 4.75 -3.47
C PRO A 908 -26.54 4.64 -2.21
N VAL A 909 -25.93 4.18 -1.12
CA VAL A 909 -26.61 3.92 0.17
C VAL A 909 -26.14 4.83 1.29
N VAL A 910 -25.00 5.51 1.11
CA VAL A 910 -24.41 6.44 2.07
C VAL A 910 -24.31 7.82 1.42
N THR A 911 -24.80 8.85 2.11
CA THR A 911 -24.71 10.26 1.68
C THR A 911 -23.97 11.08 2.72
N LYS A 912 -23.25 12.11 2.29
CA LYS A 912 -22.55 13.08 3.14
C LYS A 912 -22.78 14.48 2.57
N SER A 913 -22.91 15.50 3.42
CA SER A 913 -22.86 16.88 2.94
C SER A 913 -21.41 17.35 2.84
N ILE A 914 -21.14 18.20 1.85
CA ILE A 914 -19.83 18.76 1.54
C ILE A 914 -19.99 20.24 1.23
N GLU A 915 -19.19 21.05 1.92
CA GLU A 915 -19.17 22.50 1.77
C GLU A 915 -17.71 22.97 1.58
N ALA A 916 -17.50 24.02 0.78
CA ALA A 916 -16.19 24.65 0.66
C ALA A 916 -15.89 25.44 1.94
N LYS A 917 -14.69 25.25 2.51
CA LYS A 917 -14.28 25.97 3.73
C LYS A 917 -14.21 27.48 3.54
N ASP A 918 -13.80 27.90 2.33
CA ASP A 918 -13.73 29.29 1.91
C ASP A 918 -14.75 29.55 0.77
N SER A 919 -15.55 30.61 0.87
CA SER A 919 -16.57 30.96 -0.14
C SER A 919 -15.99 31.24 -1.54
N LYS A 920 -14.70 31.61 -1.63
CA LYS A 920 -13.99 31.83 -2.90
C LYS A 920 -13.79 30.54 -3.71
N ASP A 921 -13.82 29.39 -3.06
CA ASP A 921 -13.56 28.09 -3.68
C ASP A 921 -14.86 27.33 -3.99
N LEU A 922 -16.03 27.92 -3.72
CA LEU A 922 -17.34 27.32 -3.97
C LEU A 922 -17.54 26.98 -5.46
N SER A 923 -17.15 27.88 -6.36
CA SER A 923 -17.21 27.63 -7.81
C SER A 923 -16.25 26.51 -8.24
N LYS A 924 -15.06 26.43 -7.64
CA LYS A 924 -14.09 25.36 -7.90
C LYS A 924 -14.58 24.01 -7.39
N LEU A 925 -15.21 23.99 -6.21
CA LEU A 925 -15.77 22.78 -5.61
C LEU A 925 -16.89 22.21 -6.50
N ILE A 926 -17.79 23.06 -7.00
CA ILE A 926 -18.83 22.65 -7.95
C ILE A 926 -18.23 22.01 -9.20
N LEU A 927 -17.18 22.61 -9.76
CA LEU A 927 -16.49 22.06 -10.94
C LEU A 927 -15.80 20.72 -10.63
N ALA A 928 -15.11 20.63 -9.48
CA ALA A 928 -14.44 19.41 -9.04
C ALA A 928 -15.43 18.27 -8.79
N LEU A 929 -16.55 18.55 -8.11
CA LEU A 929 -17.61 17.58 -7.87
C LEU A 929 -18.25 17.07 -9.16
N ARG A 930 -18.52 17.96 -10.12
CA ARG A 930 -19.00 17.57 -11.45
C ARG A 930 -17.99 16.71 -12.19
N GLN A 931 -16.70 17.05 -12.09
CA GLN A 931 -15.63 16.27 -12.71
C GLN A 931 -15.54 14.86 -12.10
N ILE A 932 -15.53 14.75 -10.77
CA ILE A 932 -15.43 13.46 -10.08
C ILE A 932 -16.66 12.59 -10.38
N SER A 933 -17.87 13.17 -10.42
CA SER A 933 -19.08 12.43 -10.80
C SER A 933 -19.06 11.94 -12.26
N LYS A 934 -18.38 12.66 -13.16
CA LYS A 934 -18.14 12.17 -14.55
C LYS A 934 -17.16 11.01 -14.59
N GLU A 935 -16.12 11.05 -13.75
CA GLU A 935 -15.11 9.98 -13.64
C GLU A 935 -15.70 8.71 -12.99
N ASP A 936 -16.57 8.87 -11.99
CA ASP A 936 -17.28 7.77 -11.33
C ASP A 936 -18.82 7.95 -11.31
N PRO A 937 -19.54 7.30 -12.24
CA PRO A 937 -21.00 7.33 -12.30
C PRO A 937 -21.71 6.74 -11.07
N THR A 938 -21.00 5.99 -10.22
CA THR A 938 -21.59 5.47 -8.97
C THR A 938 -21.67 6.52 -7.87
N LEU A 939 -21.03 7.67 -8.04
CA LEU A 939 -21.17 8.82 -7.18
C LEU A 939 -22.29 9.74 -7.68
N LYS A 940 -23.33 9.91 -6.88
CA LYS A 940 -24.39 10.91 -7.14
C LYS A 940 -24.10 12.19 -6.38
N VAL A 941 -24.08 13.31 -7.10
CA VAL A 941 -23.87 14.64 -6.51
C VAL A 941 -25.11 15.50 -6.71
N GLU A 942 -25.62 16.07 -5.64
CA GLU A 942 -26.68 17.08 -5.67
C GLU A 942 -26.08 18.43 -5.28
N ILE A 943 -26.18 19.39 -6.21
CA ILE A 943 -25.55 20.71 -6.08
C ILE A 943 -26.61 21.72 -5.66
N ASN A 944 -26.55 22.16 -4.40
CA ASN A 944 -27.36 23.27 -3.93
C ASN A 944 -26.63 24.60 -4.11
N HIS A 945 -27.08 25.40 -5.09
CA HIS A 945 -26.50 26.72 -5.38
C HIS A 945 -26.91 27.80 -4.36
N GLU A 946 -27.97 27.58 -3.59
CA GLU A 946 -28.51 28.57 -2.64
C GLU A 946 -27.84 28.48 -1.28
N THR A 947 -27.61 27.26 -0.78
CA THR A 947 -27.00 27.04 0.54
C THR A 947 -25.48 26.88 0.48
N GLY A 948 -24.90 26.51 -0.67
CA GLY A 948 -23.48 26.16 -0.78
C GLY A 948 -23.13 24.78 -0.19
N GLU A 949 -24.09 24.13 0.47
CA GLU A 949 -23.98 22.78 1.00
C GLU A 949 -24.42 21.78 -0.08
N HIS A 950 -23.48 20.98 -0.59
CA HIS A 950 -23.75 19.97 -1.62
C HIS A 950 -23.86 18.60 -0.98
N LEU A 951 -24.61 17.68 -1.59
CA LEU A 951 -24.73 16.30 -1.10
C LEU A 951 -23.98 15.35 -2.05
N ILE A 952 -23.13 14.50 -1.48
CA ILE A 952 -22.43 13.43 -2.20
C ILE A 952 -22.93 12.08 -1.70
N SER A 953 -23.36 11.21 -2.61
CA SER A 953 -23.89 9.89 -2.29
C SER A 953 -23.09 8.81 -2.99
N GLY A 954 -22.56 7.85 -2.23
CA GLY A 954 -21.69 6.78 -2.71
C GLY A 954 -22.09 5.39 -2.20
N MET A 955 -21.26 4.40 -2.50
CA MET A 955 -21.50 2.98 -2.18
C MET A 955 -21.30 2.63 -0.72
N GLY A 956 -20.47 3.40 -0.02
CA GLY A 956 -20.05 3.13 1.34
C GLY A 956 -19.22 4.28 1.91
N GLU A 957 -18.83 4.16 3.17
CA GLU A 957 -18.04 5.16 3.90
C GLU A 957 -16.65 5.37 3.26
N LEU A 958 -15.96 4.28 2.95
CA LEU A 958 -14.63 4.32 2.31
C LEU A 958 -14.66 5.03 0.95
N HIS A 959 -15.69 4.76 0.14
CA HIS A 959 -15.87 5.41 -1.15
C HIS A 959 -15.92 6.94 -0.99
N LEU A 960 -16.77 7.46 -0.08
CA LEU A 960 -16.89 8.89 0.14
C LEU A 960 -15.60 9.51 0.70
N GLU A 961 -14.89 8.79 1.58
CA GLU A 961 -13.60 9.24 2.14
C GLU A 961 -12.54 9.46 1.05
N ILE A 962 -12.47 8.58 0.05
CA ILE A 962 -11.55 8.73 -1.09
C ILE A 962 -11.93 9.92 -1.95
N ILE A 963 -13.23 10.16 -2.16
CA ILE A 963 -13.69 11.34 -2.88
C ILE A 963 -13.29 12.63 -2.13
N GLU A 964 -13.42 12.65 -0.81
CA GLU A 964 -12.96 13.77 0.03
C GLU A 964 -11.45 13.99 -0.10
N TYR A 965 -10.67 12.92 -0.11
CA TYR A 965 -9.23 13.00 -0.35
C TYR A 965 -8.92 13.60 -1.72
N LYS A 966 -9.58 13.14 -2.80
CA LYS A 966 -9.36 13.69 -4.15
C LYS A 966 -9.65 15.18 -4.21
N ILE A 967 -10.75 15.63 -3.59
CA ILE A 967 -11.11 17.05 -3.57
C ILE A 967 -10.08 17.87 -2.78
N THR A 968 -9.64 17.38 -1.61
CA THR A 968 -8.73 18.13 -0.73
C THR A 968 -7.27 18.09 -1.16
N LYS A 969 -6.79 16.96 -1.66
CA LYS A 969 -5.37 16.72 -1.96
C LYS A 969 -5.05 16.81 -3.44
N GLU A 970 -5.80 16.14 -4.32
CA GLU A 970 -5.54 16.22 -5.77
C GLU A 970 -5.99 17.57 -6.34
N LYS A 971 -7.19 18.04 -5.96
CA LYS A 971 -7.76 19.31 -6.47
C LYS A 971 -7.39 20.52 -5.60
N GLY A 972 -6.84 20.30 -4.40
CA GLY A 972 -6.39 21.35 -3.50
C GLY A 972 -7.51 22.22 -2.90
N ILE A 973 -8.73 21.69 -2.81
CA ILE A 973 -9.92 22.44 -2.34
C ILE A 973 -10.22 22.05 -0.89
N PRO A 974 -10.05 22.94 0.09
CA PRO A 974 -10.39 22.65 1.48
C PRO A 974 -11.92 22.58 1.65
N ILE A 975 -12.40 21.46 2.19
CA ILE A 975 -13.83 21.18 2.40
C ILE A 975 -14.15 20.90 3.87
N VAL A 976 -15.42 21.04 4.22
CA VAL A 976 -16.03 20.61 5.48
C VAL A 976 -17.11 19.59 5.14
N THR A 977 -17.18 18.49 5.90
CA THR A 977 -18.14 17.40 5.63
C THR A 977 -18.94 16.98 6.86
N SER A 978 -20.20 16.59 6.67
CA SER A 978 -21.08 16.08 7.75
C SER A 978 -20.76 14.62 8.10
N PRO A 979 -21.27 14.04 9.20
CA PRO A 979 -21.28 12.57 9.34
C PRO A 979 -22.03 11.88 8.19
N PRO A 980 -21.65 10.64 7.82
CA PRO A 980 -22.37 9.87 6.80
C PRO A 980 -23.78 9.52 7.27
N ILE A 981 -24.74 9.60 6.35
CA ILE A 981 -26.15 9.29 6.58
C ILE A 981 -26.62 8.20 5.63
N VAL A 982 -27.58 7.40 6.07
CA VAL A 982 -28.18 6.33 5.26
C VAL A 982 -29.32 6.88 4.41
N VAL A 983 -29.38 6.46 3.15
CA VAL A 983 -30.50 6.73 2.24
C VAL A 983 -31.60 5.70 2.50
N TYR A 984 -32.79 6.17 2.86
CA TYR A 984 -33.97 5.31 3.06
C TYR A 984 -34.87 5.36 1.82
N ARG A 985 -35.88 4.49 1.78
CA ARG A 985 -36.94 4.54 0.77
C ARG A 985 -38.30 4.45 1.42
N GLU A 986 -39.32 4.97 0.75
CA GLU A 986 -40.71 4.80 1.15
C GLU A 986 -41.37 3.69 0.32
N MET A 987 -42.18 2.86 0.97
CA MET A 987 -43.00 1.85 0.32
C MET A 987 -44.36 1.80 1.01
N ILE A 988 -45.40 1.35 0.31
CA ILE A 988 -46.71 1.08 0.91
C ILE A 988 -46.87 -0.40 1.28
N SER A 989 -47.66 -0.67 2.31
CA SER A 989 -47.88 -2.02 2.84
C SER A 989 -49.18 -2.67 2.37
N GLY A 990 -50.16 -1.87 1.96
CA GLY A 990 -51.46 -2.33 1.48
C GLY A 990 -51.98 -1.51 0.32
N LYS A 991 -53.28 -1.68 0.02
CA LYS A 991 -54.02 -0.93 -0.99
C LYS A 991 -54.79 0.21 -0.34
N SER A 992 -54.85 1.36 -1.01
CA SER A 992 -55.69 2.48 -0.57
C SER A 992 -57.13 2.34 -1.07
N GLU A 993 -58.04 3.04 -0.41
CA GLU A 993 -59.34 3.39 -0.99
C GLU A 993 -59.17 4.41 -2.13
N GLU A 994 -60.26 4.71 -2.84
CA GLU A 994 -60.29 5.74 -3.87
C GLU A 994 -60.19 7.13 -3.23
N ILE A 995 -59.13 7.86 -3.59
CA ILE A 995 -58.88 9.21 -3.10
C ILE A 995 -59.02 10.20 -4.23
N GLN A 996 -59.96 11.13 -4.08
CA GLN A 996 -60.17 12.22 -5.03
C GLN A 996 -59.33 13.45 -4.65
N GLY A 997 -58.46 13.86 -5.56
CA GLY A 997 -57.80 15.17 -5.53
C GLY A 997 -58.57 16.19 -6.36
N LYS A 998 -58.53 17.45 -5.93
CA LYS A 998 -59.09 18.59 -6.65
C LYS A 998 -57.94 19.51 -7.06
N SER A 999 -58.05 20.13 -8.23
CA SER A 999 -57.18 21.25 -8.58
C SER A 999 -57.41 22.43 -7.63
N PRO A 1000 -56.42 23.33 -7.44
CA PRO A 1000 -56.58 24.57 -6.67
C PRO A 1000 -57.82 25.40 -7.07
N ASN A 1001 -58.15 25.45 -8.37
CA ASN A 1001 -59.36 26.11 -8.87
C ASN A 1001 -60.65 25.25 -8.74
N LYS A 1002 -60.57 24.02 -8.25
CA LYS A 1002 -61.65 23.05 -8.04
C LYS A 1002 -62.39 22.57 -9.29
N HIS A 1003 -61.94 22.95 -10.49
CA HIS A 1003 -62.57 22.58 -11.76
C HIS A 1003 -62.22 21.17 -12.22
N THR A 1004 -61.01 20.71 -11.93
CA THR A 1004 -60.55 19.35 -12.28
C THR A 1004 -60.52 18.50 -11.01
N LYS A 1005 -61.04 17.27 -11.13
CA LYS A 1005 -61.03 16.27 -10.06
C LYS A 1005 -60.41 14.99 -10.61
N LEU A 1006 -59.44 14.43 -9.91
CA LEU A 1006 -58.75 13.21 -10.31
C LEU A 1006 -58.84 12.22 -9.16
N THR A 1007 -59.28 10.99 -9.43
CA THR A 1007 -59.44 9.95 -8.42
C THR A 1007 -58.38 8.87 -8.61
N PHE A 1008 -57.65 8.57 -7.54
CA PHE A 1008 -56.54 7.62 -7.56
C PHE A 1008 -56.74 6.50 -6.55
N THR A 1009 -56.20 5.33 -6.88
CA THR A 1009 -55.90 4.26 -5.93
C THR A 1009 -54.42 3.93 -6.01
N VAL A 1010 -53.83 3.50 -4.89
CA VAL A 1010 -52.46 3.00 -4.87
C VAL A 1010 -52.43 1.58 -4.31
N GLU A 1011 -51.58 0.74 -4.89
CA GLU A 1011 -51.37 -0.64 -4.44
C GLU A 1011 -49.90 -1.07 -4.64
N PRO A 1012 -49.39 -2.02 -3.85
CA PRO A 1012 -48.02 -2.49 -4.01
C PRO A 1012 -47.86 -3.21 -5.35
N ILE A 1013 -46.71 -3.03 -6.01
CA ILE A 1013 -46.37 -3.78 -7.22
C ILE A 1013 -46.18 -5.27 -6.88
N GLU A 1014 -46.55 -6.15 -7.80
CA GLU A 1014 -46.32 -7.59 -7.69
C GLU A 1014 -44.81 -7.89 -7.58
N LYS A 1015 -44.43 -8.79 -6.65
CA LYS A 1015 -43.01 -9.06 -6.34
C LYS A 1015 -42.16 -9.40 -7.57
N THR A 1016 -42.69 -10.24 -8.45
CA THR A 1016 -41.99 -10.68 -9.68
C THR A 1016 -41.79 -9.55 -10.68
N VAL A 1017 -42.74 -8.62 -10.76
CA VAL A 1017 -42.63 -7.40 -11.59
C VAL A 1017 -41.58 -6.46 -11.01
N PHE A 1018 -41.58 -6.28 -9.68
CA PHE A 1018 -40.58 -5.46 -9.00
C PHE A 1018 -39.15 -6.04 -9.12
N GLU A 1019 -38.99 -7.36 -9.00
CA GLU A 1019 -37.72 -8.06 -9.25
C GLU A 1019 -37.23 -7.87 -10.70
N ALA A 1020 -38.12 -7.95 -11.69
CA ALA A 1020 -37.78 -7.69 -13.09
C ALA A 1020 -37.35 -6.23 -13.34
N MET A 1021 -37.90 -5.26 -12.59
CA MET A 1021 -37.43 -3.87 -12.59
C MET A 1021 -36.05 -3.72 -11.93
N LEU A 1022 -35.79 -4.44 -10.83
CA LEU A 1022 -34.47 -4.44 -10.17
C LEU A 1022 -33.38 -5.00 -11.08
N ASP A 1023 -33.68 -6.06 -11.83
CA ASP A 1023 -32.77 -6.70 -12.79
C ASP A 1023 -32.56 -5.90 -14.07
N GLY A 1024 -33.34 -4.83 -14.29
CA GLY A 1024 -33.28 -3.98 -15.48
C GLY A 1024 -33.97 -4.56 -16.71
N LYS A 1025 -34.77 -5.63 -16.56
CA LYS A 1025 -35.58 -6.20 -17.65
C LYS A 1025 -36.70 -5.25 -18.06
N ILE A 1026 -37.26 -4.54 -17.09
CA ILE A 1026 -38.26 -3.48 -17.28
C ILE A 1026 -37.54 -2.13 -17.07
N PRO A 1027 -37.29 -1.35 -18.14
CA PRO A 1027 -36.68 -0.03 -18.02
C PRO A 1027 -37.69 1.04 -17.57
N ASP A 1028 -37.18 2.10 -16.95
CA ASP A 1028 -37.93 3.33 -16.65
C ASP A 1028 -38.29 4.09 -17.95
N GLY A 1029 -39.34 4.89 -17.86
CA GLY A 1029 -39.93 5.72 -18.89
C GLY A 1029 -41.23 5.16 -19.46
N GLN A 1030 -41.85 5.96 -20.32
CA GLN A 1030 -43.11 5.60 -20.97
C GLN A 1030 -42.95 4.33 -21.83
N PRO A 1031 -43.92 3.41 -21.78
CA PRO A 1031 -43.82 2.16 -22.52
C PRO A 1031 -43.87 2.38 -24.04
N LYS A 1032 -42.74 2.20 -24.72
CA LYS A 1032 -42.62 2.30 -26.18
C LYS A 1032 -42.66 0.92 -26.85
N GLY A 1033 -43.81 0.53 -27.40
CA GLY A 1033 -43.96 -0.64 -28.27
C GLY A 1033 -44.59 -1.88 -27.62
N LYS A 1034 -44.96 -2.87 -28.43
CA LYS A 1034 -45.64 -4.12 -27.99
C LYS A 1034 -44.76 -5.03 -27.10
N SER A 1035 -43.44 -4.94 -27.25
CA SER A 1035 -42.48 -5.80 -26.55
C SER A 1035 -42.48 -5.59 -25.03
N LEU A 1036 -42.50 -4.33 -24.56
CA LEU A 1036 -42.48 -4.04 -23.12
C LEU A 1036 -43.77 -4.49 -22.43
N VAL A 1037 -44.91 -4.38 -23.11
CA VAL A 1037 -46.21 -4.89 -22.63
C VAL A 1037 -46.15 -6.41 -22.44
N GLU A 1038 -45.53 -7.13 -23.37
CA GLU A 1038 -45.34 -8.58 -23.25
C GLU A 1038 -44.42 -8.92 -22.08
N THR A 1039 -43.30 -8.20 -21.91
CA THR A 1039 -42.39 -8.38 -20.77
C THR A 1039 -43.05 -8.11 -19.42
N LEU A 1040 -43.90 -7.08 -19.32
CA LEU A 1040 -44.68 -6.78 -18.11
C LEU A 1040 -45.66 -7.92 -17.79
N VAL A 1041 -46.32 -8.48 -18.80
CA VAL A 1041 -47.25 -9.61 -18.65
C VAL A 1041 -46.53 -10.90 -18.25
N GLU A 1042 -45.40 -11.21 -18.89
CA GLU A 1042 -44.55 -12.35 -18.54
C GLU A 1042 -44.02 -12.25 -17.10
N SER A 1043 -43.76 -11.03 -16.63
CA SER A 1043 -43.31 -10.77 -15.27
C SER A 1043 -44.44 -10.81 -14.23
N GLY A 1044 -45.70 -10.93 -14.66
CA GLY A 1044 -46.86 -11.17 -13.79
C GLY A 1044 -47.89 -10.04 -13.73
N LEU A 1045 -47.73 -8.94 -14.47
CA LEU A 1045 -48.72 -7.85 -14.51
C LEU A 1045 -49.92 -8.24 -15.40
N PRO A 1046 -51.19 -7.99 -14.99
CA PRO A 1046 -52.34 -8.29 -15.83
C PRO A 1046 -52.28 -7.58 -17.19
N ARG A 1047 -52.67 -8.28 -18.27
CA ARG A 1047 -52.55 -7.75 -19.65
C ARG A 1047 -53.31 -6.45 -19.91
N GLU A 1048 -54.44 -6.27 -19.25
CA GLU A 1048 -55.21 -5.01 -19.33
C GLU A 1048 -54.47 -3.86 -18.66
N GLU A 1049 -53.87 -4.10 -17.49
CA GLU A 1049 -53.04 -3.11 -16.77
C GLU A 1049 -51.75 -2.79 -17.52
N ALA A 1050 -51.08 -3.80 -18.07
CA ALA A 1050 -49.82 -3.64 -18.81
C ALA A 1050 -49.98 -2.76 -20.07
N LYS A 1051 -51.15 -2.80 -20.74
CA LYS A 1051 -51.46 -1.93 -21.88
C LYS A 1051 -51.80 -0.49 -21.45
N ALA A 1052 -52.25 -0.32 -20.22
CA ALA A 1052 -52.73 0.93 -19.66
C ALA A 1052 -51.67 1.68 -18.85
N VAL A 1053 -50.44 1.17 -18.78
CA VAL A 1053 -49.30 1.85 -18.18
C VAL A 1053 -49.03 3.16 -18.93
N LEU A 1054 -49.10 4.27 -18.21
CA LEU A 1054 -48.74 5.60 -18.72
C LEU A 1054 -47.25 5.85 -18.59
N ASP A 1055 -46.66 5.50 -17.44
CA ASP A 1055 -45.25 5.75 -17.16
C ASP A 1055 -44.70 4.79 -16.08
N ILE A 1056 -43.40 4.56 -16.13
CA ILE A 1056 -42.63 3.80 -15.12
C ILE A 1056 -41.49 4.69 -14.64
N HIS A 1057 -41.51 5.11 -13.38
CA HIS A 1057 -40.48 6.01 -12.83
C HIS A 1057 -40.01 5.54 -11.46
N ASN A 1058 -38.69 5.44 -11.27
CA ASN A 1058 -38.07 5.02 -10.02
C ASN A 1058 -38.65 3.70 -9.47
N ARG A 1059 -38.97 2.75 -10.37
CA ARG A 1059 -39.60 1.45 -10.03
C ARG A 1059 -41.00 1.57 -9.42
N ASN A 1060 -41.74 2.58 -9.87
CA ASN A 1060 -43.18 2.75 -9.62
C ASN A 1060 -43.89 2.77 -10.97
N ILE A 1061 -45.18 2.39 -10.99
CA ILE A 1061 -45.97 2.35 -12.22
C ILE A 1061 -47.16 3.30 -12.08
N LEU A 1062 -47.39 4.13 -13.10
CA LEU A 1062 -48.64 4.88 -13.26
C LEU A 1062 -49.52 4.19 -14.32
N ILE A 1063 -50.79 3.93 -13.98
CA ILE A 1063 -51.75 3.21 -14.82
C ILE A 1063 -53.02 4.03 -15.00
N ASN A 1064 -53.51 4.10 -16.23
CA ASN A 1064 -54.82 4.66 -16.55
C ASN A 1064 -55.91 3.58 -16.57
N ASP A 1065 -56.65 3.43 -15.48
CA ASP A 1065 -57.76 2.45 -15.38
C ASP A 1065 -59.14 3.08 -15.69
N THR A 1066 -59.15 4.19 -16.43
CA THR A 1066 -60.37 4.92 -16.81
C THR A 1066 -60.90 4.52 -18.19
N ARG A 1067 -62.18 4.81 -18.47
CA ARG A 1067 -62.80 4.56 -19.78
C ARG A 1067 -63.59 5.78 -20.27
N GLY A 1068 -63.22 6.31 -21.43
CA GLY A 1068 -64.02 7.32 -22.15
C GLY A 1068 -63.98 8.75 -21.59
N ILE A 1069 -62.98 9.10 -20.77
CA ILE A 1069 -62.85 10.44 -20.19
C ILE A 1069 -62.28 11.41 -21.22
N GLN A 1070 -63.05 12.46 -21.53
CA GLN A 1070 -62.66 13.50 -22.47
C GLN A 1070 -61.51 14.35 -21.91
N TYR A 1071 -60.57 14.77 -22.77
CA TYR A 1071 -59.42 15.62 -22.45
C TYR A 1071 -58.33 15.00 -21.53
N LEU A 1072 -58.46 13.74 -21.10
CA LEU A 1072 -57.47 13.06 -20.24
C LEU A 1072 -56.08 12.93 -20.91
N ASN A 1073 -56.06 12.62 -22.21
CA ASN A 1073 -54.81 12.50 -22.97
C ASN A 1073 -54.03 13.82 -23.03
N GLU A 1074 -54.73 14.96 -23.03
CA GLU A 1074 -54.13 16.30 -23.12
C GLU A 1074 -53.49 16.74 -21.80
N ILE A 1075 -53.88 16.15 -20.66
CA ILE A 1075 -53.28 16.42 -19.35
C ILE A 1075 -52.32 15.31 -18.89
N SER A 1076 -52.13 14.26 -19.71
CA SER A 1076 -51.36 13.07 -19.36
C SER A 1076 -49.91 13.38 -18.99
N GLU A 1077 -49.23 14.24 -19.75
CA GLU A 1077 -47.86 14.69 -19.45
C GLU A 1077 -47.77 15.41 -18.09
N LEU A 1078 -48.74 16.25 -17.76
CA LEU A 1078 -48.79 16.97 -16.48
C LEU A 1078 -49.10 16.03 -15.30
N MET A 1079 -49.90 14.97 -15.54
CA MET A 1079 -50.15 13.92 -14.55
C MET A 1079 -48.91 13.07 -14.33
N ILE A 1080 -48.19 12.70 -15.40
CA ILE A 1080 -46.91 11.98 -15.29
C ILE A 1080 -45.92 12.80 -14.47
N GLN A 1081 -45.77 14.10 -14.77
CA GLN A 1081 -44.93 14.99 -13.97
C GLN A 1081 -45.36 15.05 -12.49
N GLY A 1082 -46.68 15.13 -12.22
CA GLY A 1082 -47.20 15.12 -10.85
C GLY A 1082 -46.97 13.79 -10.12
N PHE A 1083 -47.01 12.67 -10.84
CA PHE A 1083 -46.65 11.34 -10.33
C PHE A 1083 -45.16 11.22 -10.05
N GLU A 1084 -44.30 11.63 -10.98
CA GLU A 1084 -42.84 11.63 -10.83
C GLU A 1084 -42.44 12.43 -9.59
N GLU A 1085 -42.97 13.65 -9.43
CA GLU A 1085 -42.74 14.47 -8.24
C GLU A 1085 -43.23 13.82 -6.93
N ALA A 1086 -44.32 13.04 -6.98
CA ALA A 1086 -44.85 12.35 -5.81
C ALA A 1086 -43.97 11.16 -5.40
N VAL A 1087 -43.41 10.43 -6.37
CA VAL A 1087 -42.54 9.28 -6.06
C VAL A 1087 -41.09 9.66 -5.81
N ASP A 1088 -40.62 10.80 -6.31
CA ASP A 1088 -39.28 11.32 -6.02
C ASP A 1088 -39.14 11.78 -4.57
N LEU A 1089 -40.21 12.35 -4.01
CA LEU A 1089 -40.27 12.84 -2.63
C LEU A 1089 -41.52 12.27 -1.96
N GLY A 1090 -41.39 11.16 -1.24
CA GLY A 1090 -42.50 10.50 -0.57
C GLY A 1090 -43.16 11.32 0.55
N PRO A 1091 -44.40 10.98 0.94
CA PRO A 1091 -45.17 11.75 1.90
C PRO A 1091 -44.66 11.68 3.34
N LEU A 1092 -43.98 10.60 3.73
CA LEU A 1092 -43.64 10.35 5.14
C LEU A 1092 -42.42 11.17 5.57
N ALA A 1093 -41.32 11.06 4.83
CA ALA A 1093 -40.03 11.65 5.16
C ALA A 1093 -39.33 12.30 3.96
N LYS A 1094 -40.04 12.49 2.83
CA LYS A 1094 -39.49 12.97 1.55
C LYS A 1094 -38.34 12.09 1.07
N GLU A 1095 -38.40 10.80 1.34
CA GLU A 1095 -37.48 9.80 0.78
C GLU A 1095 -38.09 9.23 -0.50
N LYS A 1096 -37.26 8.65 -1.38
CA LYS A 1096 -37.76 8.13 -2.66
C LYS A 1096 -38.74 6.98 -2.45
N VAL A 1097 -39.86 7.03 -3.14
CA VAL A 1097 -40.87 5.99 -3.13
C VAL A 1097 -40.48 4.90 -4.13
N VAL A 1098 -40.65 3.63 -3.76
CA VAL A 1098 -40.44 2.49 -4.65
C VAL A 1098 -41.52 1.43 -4.49
N GLY A 1099 -41.79 0.69 -5.56
CA GLY A 1099 -42.69 -0.47 -5.51
C GLY A 1099 -44.17 -0.10 -5.43
N VAL A 1100 -44.55 1.11 -5.85
CA VAL A 1100 -45.94 1.59 -5.83
C VAL A 1100 -46.56 1.58 -7.23
N LYS A 1101 -47.75 0.99 -7.34
CA LYS A 1101 -48.62 1.03 -8.51
C LYS A 1101 -49.73 2.04 -8.25
N VAL A 1102 -49.73 3.14 -8.99
CA VAL A 1102 -50.72 4.22 -8.91
C VAL A 1102 -51.71 4.06 -10.06
N LYS A 1103 -53.00 3.93 -9.76
CA LYS A 1103 -54.06 3.77 -10.75
C LYS A 1103 -55.01 4.96 -10.72
N ILE A 1104 -55.27 5.54 -11.88
CA ILE A 1104 -56.31 6.56 -12.07
C ILE A 1104 -57.62 5.81 -12.32
N THR A 1105 -58.61 5.96 -11.45
CA THR A 1105 -59.89 5.23 -11.57
C THR A 1105 -61.02 6.09 -12.11
N ASP A 1106 -60.97 7.41 -11.89
CA ASP A 1106 -61.93 8.36 -12.41
C ASP A 1106 -61.33 9.78 -12.56
N ALA A 1107 -61.90 10.60 -13.43
CA ALA A 1107 -61.47 11.98 -13.65
C ALA A 1107 -62.58 12.86 -14.24
N ILE A 1108 -62.70 14.07 -13.71
CA ILE A 1108 -63.56 15.14 -14.23
C ILE A 1108 -62.62 16.29 -14.61
N ILE A 1109 -62.58 16.64 -15.90
CA ILE A 1109 -61.61 17.60 -16.46
C ILE A 1109 -62.37 18.76 -17.10
N HIS A 1110 -61.91 19.98 -16.84
CA HIS A 1110 -62.48 21.18 -17.45
C HIS A 1110 -62.15 21.27 -18.96
N GLU A 1111 -63.12 21.69 -19.77
CA GLU A 1111 -62.99 21.77 -21.24
C GLU A 1111 -61.91 22.79 -21.69
N ASP A 1112 -61.91 23.97 -21.07
CA ASP A 1112 -60.98 25.05 -21.43
C ASP A 1112 -59.55 24.80 -20.89
N PRO A 1113 -58.52 24.76 -21.77
CA PRO A 1113 -57.10 24.64 -21.41
C PRO A 1113 -56.60 25.61 -20.33
N VAL A 1114 -57.14 26.84 -20.26
CA VAL A 1114 -56.71 27.86 -19.28
C VAL A 1114 -56.93 27.37 -17.84
N HIS A 1115 -57.93 26.54 -17.61
CA HIS A 1115 -58.27 26.00 -16.30
C HIS A 1115 -57.53 24.70 -15.93
N ARG A 1116 -56.67 24.18 -16.81
CA ARG A 1116 -55.95 22.89 -16.63
C ARG A 1116 -54.45 22.96 -16.91
N GLY A 1117 -53.83 24.12 -16.63
CA GLY A 1117 -52.37 24.28 -16.70
C GLY A 1117 -51.59 23.51 -15.61
N PRO A 1118 -50.25 23.54 -15.64
CA PRO A 1118 -49.38 22.79 -14.74
C PRO A 1118 -49.66 23.04 -13.26
N ALA A 1119 -49.87 24.32 -12.88
CA ALA A 1119 -50.20 24.72 -11.51
C ALA A 1119 -51.54 24.15 -11.00
N GLN A 1120 -52.37 23.59 -11.88
CA GLN A 1120 -53.64 22.97 -11.52
C GLN A 1120 -53.53 21.44 -11.46
N ILE A 1121 -52.97 20.81 -12.50
CA ILE A 1121 -52.94 19.35 -12.64
C ILE A 1121 -51.88 18.70 -11.76
N ILE A 1122 -50.69 19.30 -11.64
CA ILE A 1122 -49.59 18.72 -10.85
C ILE A 1122 -49.99 18.60 -9.36
N PRO A 1123 -50.52 19.65 -8.69
CA PRO A 1123 -50.98 19.51 -7.31
C PRO A 1123 -52.20 18.57 -7.16
N ALA A 1124 -53.11 18.58 -8.15
CA ALA A 1124 -54.29 17.71 -8.17
C ALA A 1124 -53.94 16.22 -8.33
N THR A 1125 -52.74 15.92 -8.84
CA THR A 1125 -52.20 14.56 -8.97
C THR A 1125 -51.37 14.18 -7.74
N LYS A 1126 -50.42 15.04 -7.36
CA LYS A 1126 -49.46 14.77 -6.28
C LYS A 1126 -50.10 14.61 -4.90
N ARG A 1127 -50.98 15.53 -4.50
CA ARG A 1127 -51.61 15.53 -3.17
C ARG A 1127 -52.48 14.30 -2.88
N PRO A 1128 -53.41 13.87 -3.77
CA PRO A 1128 -54.19 12.67 -3.51
C PRO A 1128 -53.34 11.40 -3.54
N ILE A 1129 -52.26 11.34 -4.34
CA ILE A 1129 -51.32 10.22 -4.31
C ILE A 1129 -50.66 10.11 -2.93
N TYR A 1130 -50.22 11.22 -2.33
CA TYR A 1130 -49.70 11.24 -0.95
C TYR A 1130 -50.73 10.76 0.07
N ALA A 1131 -51.96 11.26 0.00
CA ALA A 1131 -53.03 10.82 0.90
C ALA A 1131 -53.34 9.32 0.72
N ALA A 1132 -53.41 8.84 -0.52
CA ALA A 1132 -53.63 7.44 -0.85
C ALA A 1132 -52.50 6.55 -0.31
N MET A 1133 -51.24 6.96 -0.48
CA MET A 1133 -50.08 6.26 0.08
C MET A 1133 -50.17 6.16 1.61
N LEU A 1134 -50.52 7.26 2.30
CA LEU A 1134 -50.68 7.26 3.75
C LEU A 1134 -51.82 6.36 4.23
N TYR A 1135 -52.95 6.31 3.53
CA TYR A 1135 -54.04 5.35 3.81
C TYR A 1135 -53.63 3.90 3.57
N ALA A 1136 -52.83 3.65 2.52
CA ALA A 1136 -52.25 2.34 2.22
C ALA A 1136 -51.16 1.90 3.22
N GLY A 1137 -50.81 2.75 4.19
CA GLY A 1137 -49.81 2.50 5.21
C GLY A 1137 -48.39 2.57 4.63
N VAL A 1138 -47.78 3.76 4.69
CA VAL A 1138 -46.39 3.98 4.27
C VAL A 1138 -45.43 3.48 5.35
N THR A 1139 -44.42 2.73 4.92
CA THR A 1139 -43.28 2.31 5.73
C THR A 1139 -41.99 2.78 5.08
N LEU A 1140 -40.94 2.91 5.89
CA LEU A 1140 -39.58 3.05 5.37
C LEU A 1140 -38.98 1.68 5.05
N GLN A 1141 -38.11 1.64 4.06
CA GLN A 1141 -37.16 0.56 3.84
C GLN A 1141 -35.75 1.06 4.18
N GLU A 1142 -34.99 0.23 4.89
CA GLU A 1142 -33.58 0.46 5.17
C GLU A 1142 -32.70 -0.43 4.28
N PRO A 1143 -31.55 0.06 3.80
CA PRO A 1143 -30.60 -0.77 3.07
C PRO A 1143 -29.92 -1.75 4.02
N LYS A 1144 -29.76 -2.99 3.58
CA LYS A 1144 -29.06 -4.07 4.28
C LYS A 1144 -27.80 -4.45 3.52
N GLN A 1145 -26.80 -4.87 4.28
CA GLN A 1145 -25.60 -5.53 3.78
C GLN A 1145 -25.54 -6.95 4.31
N LYS A 1146 -25.17 -7.88 3.44
CA LYS A 1146 -24.76 -9.22 3.84
C LYS A 1146 -23.28 -9.13 4.22
N VAL A 1147 -22.96 -9.53 5.44
CA VAL A 1147 -21.60 -9.48 5.98
C VAL A 1147 -21.15 -10.90 6.28
N THR A 1148 -20.10 -11.34 5.60
CA THR A 1148 -19.41 -12.60 5.89
C THR A 1148 -18.24 -12.30 6.80
N ILE A 1149 -18.17 -12.92 7.96
CA ILE A 1149 -17.14 -12.68 8.97
C ILE A 1149 -16.34 -13.97 9.15
N LEU A 1150 -15.06 -13.92 8.82
CA LEU A 1150 -14.11 -14.97 9.16
C LEU A 1150 -13.52 -14.67 10.53
N CYS A 1151 -13.58 -15.60 11.46
CA CYS A 1151 -12.93 -15.45 12.76
C CYS A 1151 -12.57 -16.81 13.38
N PRO A 1152 -11.57 -16.89 14.27
CA PRO A 1152 -11.30 -18.11 15.02
C PRO A 1152 -12.51 -18.52 15.88
N HIS A 1153 -12.71 -19.83 16.06
CA HIS A 1153 -13.83 -20.37 16.82
C HIS A 1153 -13.96 -19.76 18.24
N ASP A 1154 -12.83 -19.46 18.88
CA ASP A 1154 -12.78 -18.87 20.24
C ASP A 1154 -13.48 -17.50 20.35
N TYR A 1155 -13.58 -16.75 19.25
CA TYR A 1155 -14.19 -15.41 19.23
C TYR A 1155 -15.62 -15.41 18.68
N MET A 1156 -16.11 -16.56 18.19
CA MET A 1156 -17.43 -16.69 17.58
C MET A 1156 -18.54 -16.16 18.49
N GLY A 1157 -18.49 -16.46 19.80
CA GLY A 1157 -19.48 -15.98 20.77
C GLY A 1157 -19.54 -14.46 20.90
N ASN A 1158 -18.37 -13.81 20.92
CA ASN A 1158 -18.26 -12.34 20.97
C ASN A 1158 -18.79 -11.70 19.68
N VAL A 1159 -18.49 -12.32 18.53
CA VAL A 1159 -18.96 -11.85 17.22
C VAL A 1159 -20.48 -11.98 17.10
N ILE A 1160 -21.08 -13.07 17.55
CA ILE A 1160 -22.54 -13.24 17.58
C ILE A 1160 -23.19 -12.17 18.47
N THR A 1161 -22.60 -11.91 19.64
CA THR A 1161 -23.11 -10.88 20.56
C THR A 1161 -23.06 -9.48 19.93
N LEU A 1162 -21.96 -9.16 19.24
CA LEU A 1162 -21.82 -7.90 18.49
C LEU A 1162 -22.90 -7.77 17.40
N ILE A 1163 -23.12 -8.82 16.63
CA ILE A 1163 -24.11 -8.84 15.54
C ILE A 1163 -25.52 -8.65 16.09
N GLN A 1164 -25.86 -9.35 17.17
CA GLN A 1164 -27.15 -9.19 17.83
C GLN A 1164 -27.34 -7.77 18.37
N GLY A 1165 -26.28 -7.16 18.91
CA GLY A 1165 -26.29 -5.76 19.36
C GLY A 1165 -26.52 -4.74 18.24
N ARG A 1166 -26.21 -5.11 16.98
CA ARG A 1166 -26.33 -4.25 15.78
C ARG A 1166 -27.49 -4.66 14.86
N ARG A 1167 -28.55 -5.26 15.41
CA ARG A 1167 -29.75 -5.72 14.68
C ARG A 1167 -29.43 -6.67 13.51
N GLY A 1168 -28.35 -7.43 13.63
CA GLY A 1168 -27.92 -8.37 12.61
C GLY A 1168 -28.66 -9.69 12.68
N GLN A 1169 -29.08 -10.19 11.52
CA GLN A 1169 -29.68 -11.50 11.37
C GLN A 1169 -28.60 -12.50 10.94
N LEU A 1170 -28.38 -13.55 11.75
CA LEU A 1170 -27.53 -14.67 11.36
C LEU A 1170 -28.22 -15.46 10.23
N LEU A 1171 -27.54 -15.60 9.09
CA LEU A 1171 -28.04 -16.35 7.94
C LEU A 1171 -27.47 -17.76 7.90
N ASP A 1172 -26.16 -17.88 8.03
CA ASP A 1172 -25.45 -19.16 7.96
C ASP A 1172 -24.18 -19.11 8.83
N MET A 1173 -23.73 -20.27 9.27
CA MET A 1173 -22.52 -20.44 10.05
C MET A 1173 -21.84 -21.74 9.67
N GLN A 1174 -20.61 -21.63 9.18
CA GLN A 1174 -19.81 -22.76 8.73
C GLN A 1174 -18.54 -22.84 9.56
N GLN A 1175 -18.19 -24.04 10.00
CA GLN A 1175 -16.98 -24.31 10.77
C GLN A 1175 -16.05 -25.19 9.95
N GLU A 1176 -14.84 -24.71 9.67
CA GLU A 1176 -13.79 -25.48 9.01
C GLU A 1176 -12.51 -25.40 9.87
N GLY A 1177 -12.23 -26.46 10.64
CA GLY A 1177 -11.06 -26.51 11.53
C GLY A 1177 -11.16 -25.52 12.69
N GLU A 1178 -10.12 -24.71 12.92
CA GLU A 1178 -10.09 -23.66 13.96
C GLU A 1178 -10.74 -22.33 13.52
N GLN A 1179 -11.18 -22.24 12.26
CA GLN A 1179 -11.79 -21.06 11.65
C GLN A 1179 -13.32 -21.23 11.54
N SER A 1180 -14.03 -20.15 11.79
CA SER A 1180 -15.50 -20.05 11.68
C SER A 1180 -15.87 -18.93 10.72
N THR A 1181 -16.73 -19.26 9.75
CA THR A 1181 -17.32 -18.33 8.81
C THR A 1181 -18.74 -18.04 9.24
N ILE A 1182 -19.04 -16.78 9.56
CA ILE A 1182 -20.36 -16.34 10.02
C ILE A 1182 -20.94 -15.42 8.96
N ILE A 1183 -22.04 -15.83 8.32
CA ILE A 1183 -22.72 -15.03 7.31
C ILE A 1183 -23.94 -14.38 7.95
N VAL A 1184 -23.97 -13.06 7.98
CA VAL A 1184 -25.03 -12.28 8.61
C VAL A 1184 -25.59 -11.23 7.67
N LYS A 1185 -26.79 -10.72 7.97
CA LYS A 1185 -27.39 -9.58 7.29
C LYS A 1185 -27.56 -8.44 8.30
N LEU A 1186 -26.92 -7.31 8.05
CA LEU A 1186 -26.88 -6.14 8.94
C LEU A 1186 -27.47 -4.92 8.23
N PRO A 1187 -28.23 -4.05 8.92
CA PRO A 1187 -28.61 -2.75 8.37
C PRO A 1187 -27.41 -1.82 8.21
N VAL A 1188 -27.31 -1.10 7.10
CA VAL A 1188 -26.20 -0.15 6.85
C VAL A 1188 -26.09 0.90 7.96
N ALA A 1189 -27.23 1.33 8.54
CA ALA A 1189 -27.25 2.26 9.67
C ALA A 1189 -26.50 1.73 10.91
N GLU A 1190 -26.46 0.42 11.08
CA GLU A 1190 -25.75 -0.26 12.18
C GLU A 1190 -24.35 -0.72 11.76
N MET A 1191 -23.91 -0.38 10.53
CA MET A 1191 -22.57 -0.73 10.04
C MET A 1191 -21.54 0.37 10.33
N PHE A 1192 -21.97 1.58 10.68
CA PHE A 1192 -21.05 2.65 11.09
C PHE A 1192 -20.23 2.21 12.32
N GLY A 1193 -18.91 2.27 12.19
CA GLY A 1193 -17.96 1.81 13.21
C GLY A 1193 -17.90 0.28 13.40
N PHE A 1194 -18.60 -0.53 12.59
CA PHE A 1194 -18.63 -1.98 12.72
C PHE A 1194 -17.23 -2.62 12.65
N GLY A 1195 -16.35 -2.08 11.80
CA GLY A 1195 -14.97 -2.54 11.70
C GLY A 1195 -14.21 -2.44 13.03
N ASN A 1196 -14.36 -1.33 13.77
CA ASN A 1196 -13.69 -1.12 15.06
C ASN A 1196 -14.24 -2.02 16.16
N ASP A 1197 -15.56 -2.20 16.20
CA ASP A 1197 -16.21 -3.08 17.17
C ASP A 1197 -15.89 -4.54 16.92
N LEU A 1198 -15.90 -4.98 15.66
CA LEU A 1198 -15.52 -6.34 15.29
C LEU A 1198 -14.06 -6.62 15.63
N ARG A 1199 -13.18 -5.65 15.37
CA ARG A 1199 -11.76 -5.72 15.74
C ARG A 1199 -11.59 -5.85 17.26
N SER A 1200 -12.40 -5.13 18.03
CA SER A 1200 -12.39 -5.20 19.50
C SER A 1200 -12.91 -6.56 20.01
N ALA A 1201 -14.02 -7.04 19.44
CA ALA A 1201 -14.65 -8.31 19.81
C ALA A 1201 -13.78 -9.55 19.49
N THR A 1202 -12.93 -9.43 18.46
CA THR A 1202 -12.08 -10.53 17.94
C THR A 1202 -10.59 -10.34 18.19
N GLN A 1203 -10.20 -9.29 18.93
CA GLN A 1203 -8.79 -8.88 19.11
C GLN A 1203 -8.03 -8.74 17.78
N GLY A 1204 -8.71 -8.23 16.75
CA GLY A 1204 -8.17 -8.01 15.41
C GLY A 1204 -8.06 -9.25 14.53
N ARG A 1205 -8.63 -10.39 14.94
CA ARG A 1205 -8.61 -11.64 14.16
C ARG A 1205 -9.85 -11.87 13.30
N GLY A 1206 -10.87 -11.03 13.45
CA GLY A 1206 -12.11 -11.08 12.67
C GLY A 1206 -11.99 -10.27 11.40
N ILE A 1207 -12.25 -10.91 10.25
CA ILE A 1207 -12.18 -10.28 8.93
C ILE A 1207 -13.60 -10.21 8.35
N PRO A 1208 -14.18 -9.00 8.20
CA PRO A 1208 -15.48 -8.82 7.60
C PRO A 1208 -15.40 -8.60 6.08
N TYR A 1209 -16.33 -9.20 5.35
CA TYR A 1209 -16.56 -8.98 3.93
C TYR A 1209 -18.01 -8.56 3.75
N GLN A 1210 -18.24 -7.46 3.04
CA GLN A 1210 -19.57 -6.87 2.88
C GLN A 1210 -20.05 -7.04 1.44
N GLU A 1211 -21.31 -7.40 1.27
CA GLU A 1211 -22.02 -7.44 0.00
C GLU A 1211 -23.35 -6.69 0.16
N TYR A 1212 -23.75 -5.90 -0.82
CA TYR A 1212 -25.06 -5.26 -0.80
C TYR A 1212 -26.18 -6.33 -0.83
N ALA A 1213 -27.17 -6.21 0.05
CA ALA A 1213 -28.22 -7.22 0.22
C ALA A 1213 -29.64 -6.67 0.00
N GLY A 1214 -29.76 -5.52 -0.67
CA GLY A 1214 -31.04 -4.91 -1.00
C GLY A 1214 -31.60 -4.00 0.10
N TYR A 1215 -32.82 -3.54 -0.11
CA TYR A 1215 -33.62 -2.80 0.87
C TYR A 1215 -34.64 -3.73 1.52
N GLU A 1216 -34.85 -3.56 2.83
CA GLU A 1216 -35.87 -4.29 3.58
C GLU A 1216 -36.73 -3.34 4.41
N PRO A 1217 -38.02 -3.65 4.65
CA PRO A 1217 -38.88 -2.83 5.50
C PRO A 1217 -38.30 -2.62 6.90
N LEU A 1218 -38.31 -1.37 7.36
CA LEU A 1218 -37.89 -0.97 8.69
C LEU A 1218 -38.88 -1.51 9.75
N PRO A 1219 -38.40 -2.00 10.90
CA PRO A 1219 -39.28 -2.42 12.01
C PRO A 1219 -40.25 -1.30 12.46
N ARG A 1220 -41.51 -1.67 12.74
CA ARG A 1220 -42.61 -0.72 13.04
C ARG A 1220 -42.35 0.14 14.27
N ASP A 1221 -41.68 -0.41 15.27
CA ASP A 1221 -41.28 0.25 16.52
C ASP A 1221 -40.23 1.35 16.30
N MET A 1222 -39.40 1.23 15.26
CA MET A 1222 -38.39 2.22 14.91
C MET A 1222 -38.88 3.28 13.92
N LEU A 1223 -39.95 2.99 13.16
CA LEU A 1223 -40.42 3.83 12.06
C LEU A 1223 -40.61 5.29 12.47
N LEU A 1224 -41.39 5.56 13.53
CA LEU A 1224 -41.67 6.93 13.97
C LEU A 1224 -40.41 7.69 14.40
N LYS A 1225 -39.48 7.01 15.07
CA LYS A 1225 -38.21 7.60 15.54
C LYS A 1225 -37.34 8.02 14.37
N ILE A 1226 -37.14 7.13 13.39
CA ILE A 1226 -36.32 7.40 12.21
C ILE A 1226 -36.96 8.47 11.32
N VAL A 1227 -38.28 8.42 11.12
CA VAL A 1227 -39.00 9.45 10.35
C VAL A 1227 -38.83 10.83 10.97
N ARG A 1228 -39.00 10.97 12.30
CA ARG A 1228 -38.76 12.23 13.01
C ARG A 1228 -37.34 12.77 12.78
N GLN A 1229 -36.32 11.91 12.89
CA GLN A 1229 -34.93 12.28 12.66
C GLN A 1229 -34.67 12.75 11.23
N ILE A 1230 -35.22 12.06 10.22
CA ILE A 1230 -35.08 12.45 8.82
C ILE A 1230 -35.76 13.81 8.56
N ARG A 1231 -36.96 14.01 9.12
CA ARG A 1231 -37.72 15.25 8.95
C ARG A 1231 -37.06 16.45 9.63
N GLU A 1232 -36.61 16.29 10.88
CA GLU A 1232 -35.82 17.31 11.59
C GLU A 1232 -34.58 17.71 10.80
N ARG A 1233 -33.84 16.72 10.27
CA ARG A 1233 -32.66 16.96 9.43
C ARG A 1233 -32.98 17.72 8.15
N LYS A 1234 -34.12 17.44 7.51
CA LYS A 1234 -34.58 18.14 6.31
C LYS A 1234 -35.25 19.50 6.60
N GLY A 1235 -35.27 19.93 7.87
CA GLY A 1235 -35.90 21.19 8.28
C GLY A 1235 -37.44 21.17 8.28
N ASP A 1236 -38.04 19.98 8.23
CA ASP A 1236 -39.48 19.78 8.29
C ASP A 1236 -39.98 19.61 9.73
N LYS A 1237 -41.31 19.73 9.93
CA LYS A 1237 -41.95 19.40 11.22
C LYS A 1237 -41.62 17.95 11.59
N PRO A 1238 -41.14 17.66 12.82
CA PRO A 1238 -40.73 16.31 13.22
C PRO A 1238 -41.87 15.29 13.08
N ASP A 1239 -43.10 15.67 13.43
CA ASP A 1239 -44.24 14.77 13.34
C ASP A 1239 -44.58 14.45 11.87
N PRO A 1240 -44.81 13.17 11.54
CA PRO A 1240 -45.14 12.75 10.18
C PRO A 1240 -46.51 13.32 9.75
N PRO A 1241 -46.70 13.61 8.46
CA PRO A 1241 -47.99 14.05 7.95
C PRO A 1241 -49.03 12.95 8.04
N THR A 1242 -50.27 13.37 8.20
CA THR A 1242 -51.47 12.54 8.14
C THR A 1242 -52.14 12.69 6.77
N PRO A 1243 -53.01 11.76 6.34
CA PRO A 1243 -53.75 11.92 5.09
C PRO A 1243 -54.48 13.27 5.00
N ASN A 1244 -55.00 13.77 6.13
CA ASN A 1244 -55.73 15.04 6.20
C ASN A 1244 -54.87 16.26 5.83
N ASP A 1245 -53.55 16.22 6.05
CA ASP A 1245 -52.65 17.31 5.67
C ASP A 1245 -52.51 17.49 4.16
N PHE A 1246 -52.87 16.45 3.39
CA PHE A 1246 -52.91 16.49 1.93
C PHE A 1246 -54.34 16.61 1.39
N LEU A 1247 -55.32 16.22 2.20
CA LEU A 1247 -56.75 16.36 1.97
C LEU A 1247 -57.28 17.67 2.58
N ASP A 1248 -56.93 18.82 2.00
CA ASP A 1248 -57.52 20.10 2.40
C ASP A 1248 -58.73 20.46 1.49
N LEU A 1249 -59.92 20.54 2.12
CA LEU A 1249 -61.20 21.24 1.77
C LEU A 1249 -61.68 21.33 0.29
#